data_AF-A0A2K1NPS9-F1
#
_entry.id   AF-A0A2K1NPS9-F1
#
_cell.length_a   1.000
_cell.length_b   1.000
_cell.length_c   1.000
_cell.angle_alpha   90.00
_cell.angle_beta   90.00
_cell.angle_gamma   90.00
#
_symmetry.space_group_name_H-M   'P 1'
#
loop_
_entity.id
_entity.type
_entity.pdbx_description
1 polymer ?
#
loop_
_entity_poly.entity_id
_entity_poly.type
_entity_poly.pdbx_seq_one_letter_code
_entity_poly.pdbx_strand_id
1 'polypeptide(L)'
;MKSKVKKSILFLIVFCLSIFSIAFAVDDYIELQILATSDLHGRFLPYDYALNQVNDSGSLAQVATIVKELRSKYPNNTILIDNGDTIQENLSNIFIEDALHPMVFAMNEMEYDVWVLGNHEFNYGVPTLKKIMRQFIPGDWSYDAVLSGNVYNPDGTRLAAPYKIVTTNDGIKVGIIGMVTPNITRWDAANLKDYIVVDPVDEVRVAVAQLKGKVDVIVGAFHLGYDQEYGTYGSGAIDILKASPDLDVVILGHAHQKISETYYYNGKLYQSINGKIFDEEENDITQEVKLNGTLIVEPGNWGRTLSQVVLTLKKEGDKYTIIDKSSNNFDVKTSSGTVLSDKELERKLQPFHYKALDYANEVIGELKGGDLVPKDEIKGIPQVWIQPTAMIDLINSVQMYYGEQVIGKKIDVSGAAPFREDANIKEGPIKRSDISLIYRYDNTLYVLEVTGAQLKRYMEWSVAFYNQFSSGDLTISFNQKIPGYNYDIFKGVSYEIDISKPAGERIVNLRKNDGTPIKDDDVLTLAVNNYRANTQLLNYGPIFKEGEKLPKLLGRTEDMPEFSAISGGDMRKLIEKYIIEVKKGVLTPDFENNWKIIGNEWDEDLHELVKNLANEGKININKYKPVRVEDIQSFVEISM
;
A
#
# COMPACT_ATOMS: atom_id res chain seq x y z
N MET A 1 32.24 -72.24 -83.91
CA MET A 1 33.41 -71.33 -83.84
C MET A 1 32.98 -70.03 -83.15
N LYS A 2 33.75 -69.60 -82.13
CA LYS A 2 33.95 -68.26 -81.53
C LYS A 2 33.11 -67.10 -82.14
N SER A 3 32.53 -66.12 -81.42
CA SER A 3 32.92 -65.48 -80.15
C SER A 3 31.84 -64.57 -79.52
N LYS A 4 31.80 -64.57 -78.18
CA LYS A 4 31.56 -63.50 -77.19
C LYS A 4 30.96 -62.14 -77.61
N VAL A 5 29.92 -61.72 -76.87
CA VAL A 5 29.89 -60.44 -76.13
C VAL A 5 29.18 -60.67 -74.77
N LYS A 6 29.77 -60.11 -73.70
CA LYS A 6 29.39 -60.21 -72.28
C LYS A 6 28.16 -59.34 -71.96
N LYS A 7 27.24 -59.82 -71.11
CA LYS A 7 26.31 -58.99 -70.32
C LYS A 7 26.66 -59.11 -68.85
N SER A 8 26.89 -57.97 -68.21
CA SER A 8 27.20 -57.80 -66.79
C SER A 8 25.96 -58.08 -65.93
N ILE A 9 26.13 -58.91 -64.90
CA ILE A 9 25.17 -59.09 -63.80
C ILE A 9 25.80 -58.43 -62.58
N LEU A 10 25.09 -57.46 -61.99
CA LEU A 10 25.45 -56.85 -60.71
C LEU A 10 24.50 -57.41 -59.64
N PHE A 11 25.11 -57.95 -58.58
CA PHE A 11 24.51 -58.47 -57.37
C PHE A 11 23.74 -57.39 -56.60
N LEU A 12 22.54 -57.69 -56.11
CA LEU A 12 21.92 -56.96 -55.00
C LEU A 12 21.57 -57.96 -53.89
N ILE A 13 22.27 -57.82 -52.76
CA ILE A 13 22.10 -58.62 -51.55
C ILE A 13 20.88 -58.06 -50.79
N VAL A 14 19.89 -58.92 -50.53
CA VAL A 14 18.76 -58.63 -49.64
C VAL A 14 19.20 -58.90 -48.21
N PHE A 15 19.25 -57.87 -47.37
CA PHE A 15 19.42 -58.00 -45.92
C PHE A 15 18.08 -57.66 -45.25
N CYS A 16 17.42 -58.67 -44.68
CA CYS A 16 16.27 -58.47 -43.80
C CYS A 16 16.75 -57.88 -42.48
N LEU A 17 16.34 -56.65 -42.17
CA LEU A 17 16.46 -56.03 -40.85
C LEU A 17 15.04 -55.75 -40.35
N SER A 18 14.56 -56.64 -39.50
CA SER A 18 13.40 -56.43 -38.64
C SER A 18 13.74 -55.35 -37.60
N ILE A 19 13.21 -54.15 -37.81
CA ILE A 19 13.26 -53.04 -36.85
C ILE A 19 12.15 -53.29 -35.83
N PHE A 20 12.53 -53.66 -34.61
CA PHE A 20 11.68 -53.50 -33.43
C PHE A 20 11.58 -51.99 -33.14
N SER A 21 10.44 -51.37 -33.43
CA SER A 21 10.12 -50.04 -32.93
C SER A 21 9.82 -50.14 -31.44
N ILE A 22 10.79 -49.77 -30.61
CA ILE A 22 10.53 -49.43 -29.20
C ILE A 22 9.86 -48.06 -29.24
N ALA A 23 8.54 -48.01 -29.09
CA ALA A 23 7.83 -46.78 -28.82
C ALA A 23 8.22 -46.34 -27.40
N PHE A 24 9.03 -45.29 -27.29
CA PHE A 24 9.11 -44.54 -26.04
C PHE A 24 7.78 -43.84 -25.86
N ALA A 25 7.00 -44.22 -24.85
CA ALA A 25 5.91 -43.40 -24.38
C ALA A 25 6.54 -42.08 -23.90
N VAL A 26 6.33 -41.01 -24.66
CA VAL A 26 6.51 -39.66 -24.13
C VAL A 26 5.37 -39.52 -23.14
N ASP A 27 5.67 -39.45 -21.84
CA ASP A 27 4.66 -39.02 -20.88
C ASP A 27 4.19 -37.62 -21.33
N ASP A 28 2.91 -37.48 -21.68
CA ASP A 28 2.33 -36.19 -22.08
C ASP A 28 2.20 -35.30 -20.83
N TYR A 29 3.28 -34.58 -20.52
CA TYR A 29 3.28 -33.52 -19.52
C TYR A 29 2.76 -32.22 -20.12
N ILE A 30 1.93 -31.51 -19.36
CA ILE A 30 1.37 -30.22 -19.75
C ILE A 30 1.58 -29.21 -18.61
N GLU A 31 1.84 -27.95 -18.96
CA GLU A 31 2.03 -26.89 -17.96
C GLU A 31 0.82 -25.97 -17.95
N LEU A 32 0.25 -25.78 -16.77
CA LEU A 32 -0.79 -24.78 -16.47
C LEU A 32 -0.13 -23.58 -15.80
N GLN A 33 -0.38 -22.40 -16.33
CA GLN A 33 0.04 -21.12 -15.77
C GLN A 33 -1.16 -20.39 -15.15
N ILE A 34 -1.00 -19.95 -13.91
CA ILE A 34 -1.93 -19.02 -13.27
C ILE A 34 -1.17 -17.74 -12.97
N LEU A 35 -1.65 -16.63 -13.49
CA LEU A 35 -1.11 -15.29 -13.28
C LEU A 35 -2.04 -14.54 -12.34
N ALA A 36 -1.48 -13.81 -11.38
CA ALA A 36 -2.28 -13.10 -10.39
C ALA A 36 -1.74 -11.70 -10.06
N THR A 37 -2.68 -10.75 -10.00
CA THR A 37 -2.53 -9.44 -9.36
C THR A 37 -3.41 -9.36 -8.11
N SER A 38 -3.10 -8.41 -7.24
CA SER A 38 -3.90 -8.03 -6.08
C SER A 38 -3.55 -6.59 -5.70
N ASP A 39 -4.43 -5.92 -4.97
CA ASP A 39 -4.18 -4.64 -4.31
C ASP A 39 -3.67 -3.58 -5.30
N LEU A 40 -4.29 -3.55 -6.50
CA LEU A 40 -3.88 -2.66 -7.58
C LEU A 40 -4.17 -1.19 -7.29
N HIS A 41 -5.17 -0.90 -6.43
CA HIS A 41 -5.46 0.43 -5.90
C HIS A 41 -5.39 1.55 -6.95
N GLY A 42 -6.15 1.38 -8.05
CA GLY A 42 -6.30 2.44 -9.05
C GLY A 42 -5.08 2.75 -9.90
N ARG A 43 -4.01 1.96 -9.84
CA ARG A 43 -2.77 2.19 -10.60
C ARG A 43 -2.86 1.66 -12.03
N PHE A 44 -3.77 2.23 -12.85
CA PHE A 44 -3.94 1.79 -14.24
C PHE A 44 -2.78 2.19 -15.17
N LEU A 45 -2.11 3.30 -14.90
CA LEU A 45 -0.92 3.80 -15.64
C LEU A 45 0.21 4.13 -14.66
N PRO A 46 1.48 4.27 -15.13
CA PRO A 46 2.64 4.60 -14.30
C PRO A 46 2.63 6.07 -13.84
N TYR A 47 1.58 6.46 -13.13
CA TYR A 47 1.32 7.81 -12.67
C TYR A 47 0.66 7.79 -11.30
N ASP A 48 1.12 8.68 -10.42
CA ASP A 48 0.48 8.95 -9.15
C ASP A 48 -0.33 10.23 -9.30
N TYR A 49 -1.65 10.09 -9.47
CA TYR A 49 -2.52 11.25 -9.72
C TYR A 49 -2.71 12.09 -8.46
N ALA A 50 -2.58 11.48 -7.30
CA ALA A 50 -2.74 12.16 -6.03
C ALA A 50 -1.51 13.03 -5.70
N LEU A 51 -0.32 12.62 -6.17
CA LEU A 51 0.92 13.41 -6.12
C LEU A 51 1.18 14.21 -7.43
N ASN A 52 0.36 14.02 -8.46
CA ASN A 52 0.49 14.63 -9.79
C ASN A 52 1.90 14.49 -10.40
N GLN A 53 2.43 13.26 -10.37
CA GLN A 53 3.75 12.95 -10.92
C GLN A 53 3.82 11.53 -11.51
N VAL A 54 4.77 11.32 -12.41
CA VAL A 54 5.09 9.98 -12.93
C VAL A 54 5.52 9.06 -11.78
N ASN A 55 5.00 7.84 -11.77
CA ASN A 55 5.40 6.78 -10.86
C ASN A 55 5.57 5.47 -11.66
N ASP A 56 6.81 5.18 -12.02
CA ASP A 56 7.17 4.02 -12.83
C ASP A 56 7.39 2.74 -12.00
N SER A 57 7.11 2.77 -10.68
CA SER A 57 7.36 1.62 -9.81
C SER A 57 6.41 0.44 -10.03
N GLY A 58 5.24 0.69 -10.63
CA GLY A 58 4.20 -0.32 -10.86
C GLY A 58 2.95 0.30 -11.45
N SER A 59 2.30 -0.44 -12.35
CA SER A 59 0.97 -0.14 -12.88
C SER A 59 0.43 -1.33 -13.65
N LEU A 60 -0.89 -1.39 -13.80
CA LEU A 60 -1.55 -2.45 -14.56
C LEU A 60 -1.12 -2.44 -16.04
N ALA A 61 -0.85 -1.27 -16.63
CA ALA A 61 -0.32 -1.18 -18.00
C ALA A 61 1.09 -1.78 -18.15
N GLN A 62 1.95 -1.69 -17.13
CA GLN A 62 3.27 -2.36 -17.13
C GLN A 62 3.12 -3.86 -16.89
N VAL A 63 2.23 -4.27 -15.99
CA VAL A 63 1.88 -5.68 -15.77
C VAL A 63 1.36 -6.31 -17.07
N ALA A 64 0.58 -5.59 -17.88
CA ALA A 64 0.10 -6.07 -19.17
C ALA A 64 1.22 -6.50 -20.13
N THR A 65 2.37 -5.82 -20.12
CA THR A 65 3.56 -6.24 -20.89
C THR A 65 4.06 -7.60 -20.43
N ILE A 66 4.16 -7.81 -19.11
CA ILE A 66 4.60 -9.08 -18.52
C ILE A 66 3.59 -10.19 -18.84
N VAL A 67 2.29 -9.91 -18.69
CA VAL A 67 1.21 -10.86 -19.02
C VAL A 67 1.26 -11.29 -20.48
N LYS A 68 1.47 -10.36 -21.43
CA LYS A 68 1.60 -10.69 -22.86
C LYS A 68 2.81 -11.59 -23.12
N GLU A 69 3.94 -11.31 -22.49
CA GLU A 69 5.13 -12.16 -22.61
C GLU A 69 4.86 -13.57 -22.07
N LEU A 70 4.28 -13.67 -20.87
CA LEU A 70 4.00 -14.95 -20.22
C LEU A 70 2.95 -15.77 -20.97
N ARG A 71 1.84 -15.16 -21.42
CA ARG A 71 0.85 -15.82 -22.27
C ARG A 71 1.45 -16.39 -23.56
N SER A 72 2.45 -15.71 -24.14
CA SER A 72 3.13 -16.23 -25.34
C SER A 72 3.94 -17.51 -25.09
N LYS A 73 4.38 -17.73 -23.84
CA LYS A 73 5.07 -18.96 -23.41
C LYS A 73 4.11 -20.11 -23.11
N TYR A 74 2.88 -19.79 -22.68
CA TYR A 74 1.85 -20.75 -22.29
C TYR A 74 0.51 -20.50 -23.03
N PRO A 75 0.49 -20.53 -24.38
CA PRO A 75 -0.61 -19.99 -25.19
C PRO A 75 -1.96 -20.72 -25.00
N ASN A 76 -1.95 -21.96 -24.53
CA ASN A 76 -3.17 -22.75 -24.36
C ASN A 76 -3.70 -22.80 -22.92
N ASN A 77 -2.85 -22.53 -21.93
CA ASN A 77 -3.10 -22.88 -20.53
C ASN A 77 -2.69 -21.75 -19.58
N THR A 78 -3.03 -20.50 -19.92
CA THR A 78 -2.86 -19.36 -19.01
C THR A 78 -4.21 -18.91 -18.46
N ILE A 79 -4.31 -18.77 -17.15
CA ILE A 79 -5.43 -18.14 -16.45
C ILE A 79 -4.92 -16.86 -15.78
N LEU A 80 -5.66 -15.76 -15.88
CA LEU A 80 -5.33 -14.48 -15.25
C LEU A 80 -6.40 -14.07 -14.24
N ILE A 81 -5.98 -13.83 -13.00
CA ILE A 81 -6.85 -13.55 -11.84
C ILE A 81 -6.45 -12.21 -11.23
N ASP A 82 -7.43 -11.38 -10.89
CA ASP A 82 -7.23 -10.28 -9.95
C ASP A 82 -7.85 -10.66 -8.60
N ASN A 83 -7.08 -10.50 -7.53
CA ASN A 83 -7.50 -10.90 -6.18
C ASN A 83 -8.00 -9.74 -5.31
N GLY A 84 -8.53 -8.65 -5.88
CA GLY A 84 -9.25 -7.62 -5.12
C GLY A 84 -8.42 -6.42 -4.68
N ASP A 85 -9.09 -5.43 -4.08
CA ASP A 85 -8.58 -4.08 -3.76
C ASP A 85 -8.07 -3.35 -5.01
N THR A 86 -8.97 -3.21 -5.98
CA THR A 86 -8.68 -2.74 -7.33
C THR A 86 -9.19 -1.31 -7.57
N ILE A 87 -10.32 -0.92 -6.98
CA ILE A 87 -11.05 0.33 -7.32
C ILE A 87 -10.92 1.47 -6.29
N GLN A 88 -9.89 1.46 -5.45
CA GLN A 88 -9.62 2.51 -4.46
C GLN A 88 -8.22 3.14 -4.66
N GLU A 89 -7.92 4.21 -3.93
CA GLU A 89 -6.74 5.10 -4.09
C GLU A 89 -6.54 5.69 -5.49
N ASN A 90 -5.47 6.46 -5.65
CA ASN A 90 -4.98 7.02 -6.91
C ASN A 90 -6.05 7.70 -7.78
N LEU A 91 -7.00 8.37 -7.14
CA LEU A 91 -8.18 9.00 -7.74
C LEU A 91 -9.18 8.04 -8.43
N SER A 92 -9.18 6.74 -8.12
CA SER A 92 -10.19 5.78 -8.60
C SER A 92 -11.62 6.24 -8.32
N ASN A 93 -11.82 6.91 -7.18
CA ASN A 93 -13.11 7.42 -6.74
C ASN A 93 -13.80 8.36 -7.75
N ILE A 94 -13.04 9.08 -8.60
CA ILE A 94 -13.63 10.00 -9.59
C ILE A 94 -14.27 9.27 -10.79
N PHE A 95 -14.06 7.96 -10.91
CA PHE A 95 -14.55 7.11 -11.99
C PHE A 95 -15.68 6.17 -11.54
N ILE A 96 -16.02 6.14 -10.25
CA ILE A 96 -17.02 5.24 -9.68
C ILE A 96 -18.40 5.43 -10.32
N GLU A 97 -18.72 6.67 -10.71
CA GLU A 97 -19.98 6.98 -11.39
C GLU A 97 -19.93 6.87 -12.92
N ASP A 98 -18.76 6.66 -13.50
CA ASP A 98 -18.61 6.56 -14.95
C ASP A 98 -19.25 5.27 -15.49
N ALA A 99 -19.51 5.28 -16.80
CA ALA A 99 -19.97 4.09 -17.50
C ALA A 99 -18.97 2.94 -17.43
N LEU A 100 -17.68 3.26 -17.30
CA LEU A 100 -16.60 2.28 -17.20
C LEU A 100 -15.46 2.79 -16.34
N HIS A 101 -15.11 2.03 -15.30
CA HIS A 101 -13.98 2.31 -14.42
C HIS A 101 -12.65 1.94 -15.12
N PRO A 102 -11.59 2.75 -15.04
CA PRO A 102 -10.34 2.52 -15.78
C PRO A 102 -9.66 1.18 -15.44
N MET A 103 -9.75 0.75 -14.18
CA MET A 103 -9.20 -0.55 -13.79
C MET A 103 -9.97 -1.71 -14.42
N VAL A 104 -11.31 -1.65 -14.40
CA VAL A 104 -12.15 -2.69 -15.02
C VAL A 104 -11.99 -2.67 -16.55
N PHE A 105 -11.86 -1.49 -17.16
CA PHE A 105 -11.51 -1.36 -18.57
C PHE A 105 -10.19 -2.08 -18.89
N ALA A 106 -9.13 -1.80 -18.13
CA ALA A 106 -7.84 -2.44 -18.33
C ALA A 106 -7.90 -3.96 -18.11
N MET A 107 -8.63 -4.44 -17.11
CA MET A 107 -8.84 -5.87 -16.89
C MET A 107 -9.57 -6.54 -18.06
N ASN A 108 -10.58 -5.89 -18.63
CA ASN A 108 -11.28 -6.40 -19.82
C ASN A 108 -10.35 -6.45 -21.03
N GLU A 109 -9.55 -5.39 -21.26
CA GLU A 109 -8.56 -5.33 -22.34
C GLU A 109 -7.42 -6.34 -22.18
N MET A 110 -7.14 -6.73 -20.94
CA MET A 110 -6.19 -7.79 -20.58
C MET A 110 -6.84 -9.16 -20.52
N GLU A 111 -8.13 -9.32 -20.82
CA GLU A 111 -8.84 -10.60 -20.81
C GLU A 111 -8.62 -11.36 -19.49
N TYR A 112 -8.88 -10.72 -18.34
CA TYR A 112 -8.91 -11.42 -17.05
C TYR A 112 -10.02 -12.47 -17.03
N ASP A 113 -9.74 -13.63 -16.42
CA ASP A 113 -10.68 -14.75 -16.31
C ASP A 113 -11.58 -14.62 -15.08
N VAL A 114 -11.02 -14.07 -13.99
CA VAL A 114 -11.65 -13.94 -12.67
C VAL A 114 -11.24 -12.64 -12.00
N TRP A 115 -12.20 -12.01 -11.33
CA TRP A 115 -11.99 -10.91 -10.39
C TRP A 115 -12.58 -11.25 -9.02
N VAL A 116 -11.75 -11.38 -7.99
CA VAL A 116 -12.19 -11.55 -6.61
C VAL A 116 -12.38 -10.18 -5.96
N LEU A 117 -13.44 -10.01 -5.18
CA LEU A 117 -13.66 -8.79 -4.43
C LEU A 117 -12.77 -8.73 -3.19
N GLY A 118 -12.09 -7.60 -2.98
CA GLY A 118 -11.42 -7.22 -1.75
C GLY A 118 -12.28 -6.33 -0.85
N ASN A 119 -11.70 -5.82 0.23
CA ASN A 119 -12.42 -4.97 1.17
C ASN A 119 -12.74 -3.60 0.56
N HIS A 120 -11.83 -3.02 -0.21
CA HIS A 120 -12.00 -1.68 -0.76
C HIS A 120 -13.05 -1.60 -1.87
N GLU A 121 -13.47 -2.73 -2.44
CA GLU A 121 -14.64 -2.78 -3.32
C GLU A 121 -15.94 -2.35 -2.62
N PHE A 122 -16.03 -2.46 -1.29
CA PHE A 122 -17.23 -2.14 -0.51
C PHE A 122 -17.32 -0.66 -0.05
N ASN A 123 -16.24 0.10 -0.19
CA ASN A 123 -16.13 1.49 0.31
C ASN A 123 -17.22 2.44 -0.20
N TYR A 124 -17.72 2.21 -1.40
CA TYR A 124 -18.70 3.08 -2.07
C TYR A 124 -20.14 2.56 -1.97
N GLY A 125 -20.37 1.54 -1.13
CA GLY A 125 -21.65 0.87 -0.96
C GLY A 125 -21.92 -0.21 -2.02
N VAL A 126 -22.63 -1.26 -1.60
CA VAL A 126 -22.92 -2.42 -2.46
C VAL A 126 -23.70 -2.09 -3.76
N PRO A 127 -24.65 -1.11 -3.79
CA PRO A 127 -25.29 -0.73 -5.06
C PRO A 127 -24.29 -0.24 -6.12
N THR A 128 -23.32 0.55 -5.70
CA THR A 128 -22.23 1.08 -6.53
C THR A 128 -21.30 -0.04 -6.96
N LEU A 129 -20.92 -0.92 -6.02
CA LEU A 129 -20.15 -2.11 -6.33
C LEU A 129 -20.83 -2.97 -7.42
N LYS A 130 -22.13 -3.25 -7.30
CA LYS A 130 -22.90 -3.98 -8.33
C LYS A 130 -22.90 -3.28 -9.68
N LYS A 131 -22.87 -1.95 -9.72
CA LYS A 131 -22.72 -1.18 -10.98
C LYS A 131 -21.36 -1.43 -11.61
N ILE A 132 -20.29 -1.42 -10.82
CA ILE A 132 -18.91 -1.65 -11.29
C ILE A 132 -18.70 -3.12 -11.70
N MET A 133 -19.19 -4.09 -10.91
CA MET A 133 -19.11 -5.52 -11.22
C MET A 133 -19.67 -5.85 -12.61
N ARG A 134 -20.78 -5.21 -13.01
CA ARG A 134 -21.40 -5.41 -14.34
C ARG A 134 -20.55 -4.89 -15.50
N GLN A 135 -19.54 -4.08 -15.22
CA GLN A 135 -18.61 -3.58 -16.23
C GLN A 135 -17.51 -4.60 -16.54
N PHE A 136 -17.29 -5.59 -15.67
CA PHE A 136 -16.32 -6.65 -15.89
C PHE A 136 -16.86 -7.65 -16.91
N ILE A 137 -16.08 -7.87 -17.97
CA ILE A 137 -16.42 -8.74 -19.10
C ILE A 137 -15.30 -9.77 -19.21
N PRO A 138 -15.47 -10.97 -18.62
CA PRO A 138 -14.48 -12.04 -18.78
C PRO A 138 -14.45 -12.53 -20.24
N GLY A 139 -13.36 -13.18 -20.65
CA GLY A 139 -13.17 -13.64 -22.03
C GLY A 139 -14.28 -14.58 -22.55
N ASP A 140 -15.02 -15.25 -21.66
CA ASP A 140 -16.15 -16.13 -21.97
C ASP A 140 -17.54 -15.48 -21.78
N TRP A 141 -17.59 -14.17 -21.45
CA TRP A 141 -18.82 -13.40 -21.19
C TRP A 141 -19.73 -13.96 -20.08
N SER A 142 -19.15 -14.72 -19.15
CA SER A 142 -19.88 -15.31 -18.03
C SER A 142 -20.14 -14.33 -16.89
N TYR A 143 -21.32 -14.40 -16.28
CA TYR A 143 -21.72 -13.56 -15.15
C TYR A 143 -21.13 -14.02 -13.80
N ASP A 144 -20.54 -15.22 -13.73
CA ASP A 144 -19.96 -15.82 -12.52
C ASP A 144 -18.44 -15.63 -12.41
N ALA A 145 -17.87 -14.67 -13.15
CA ALA A 145 -16.44 -14.37 -13.13
C ALA A 145 -16.02 -13.35 -12.06
N VAL A 146 -16.98 -12.67 -11.41
CA VAL A 146 -16.71 -11.91 -10.20
C VAL A 146 -17.01 -12.79 -8.99
N LEU A 147 -16.05 -12.96 -8.09
CA LEU A 147 -16.14 -13.91 -6.98
C LEU A 147 -16.11 -13.22 -5.61
N SER A 148 -17.02 -13.65 -4.74
CA SER A 148 -17.07 -13.31 -3.32
C SER A 148 -18.07 -14.25 -2.66
N GLY A 149 -17.59 -15.43 -2.25
CA GLY A 149 -18.43 -16.49 -1.75
C GLY A 149 -19.07 -16.16 -0.41
N ASN A 150 -18.39 -15.46 0.47
CA ASN A 150 -18.83 -15.27 1.84
C ASN A 150 -19.67 -14.01 2.10
N VAL A 151 -20.24 -13.40 1.05
CA VAL A 151 -21.11 -12.22 1.17
C VAL A 151 -22.46 -12.47 0.51
N TYR A 152 -23.53 -12.19 1.24
CA TYR A 152 -24.91 -12.43 0.85
C TYR A 152 -25.72 -11.14 0.84
N ASN A 153 -26.62 -11.04 -0.13
CA ASN A 153 -27.66 -10.04 -0.22
C ASN A 153 -28.68 -10.22 0.95
N PRO A 154 -29.46 -9.17 1.27
CA PRO A 154 -30.50 -9.25 2.31
C PRO A 154 -31.55 -10.35 2.07
N ASP A 155 -31.76 -10.75 0.82
CA ASP A 155 -32.70 -11.81 0.43
C ASP A 155 -32.13 -13.25 0.58
N GLY A 156 -30.89 -13.37 1.08
CA GLY A 156 -30.20 -14.64 1.26
C GLY A 156 -29.56 -15.21 0.00
N THR A 157 -29.61 -14.52 -1.14
CA THR A 157 -28.83 -14.88 -2.33
C THR A 157 -27.38 -14.40 -2.18
N ARG A 158 -26.43 -15.05 -2.86
CA ARG A 158 -25.03 -14.59 -2.84
C ARG A 158 -24.88 -13.27 -3.59
N LEU A 159 -24.02 -12.39 -3.09
CA LEU A 159 -23.69 -11.12 -3.74
C LEU A 159 -22.95 -11.36 -5.07
N ALA A 160 -21.99 -12.29 -5.06
CA ALA A 160 -21.23 -12.72 -6.22
C ALA A 160 -21.05 -14.25 -6.18
N ALA A 161 -20.51 -14.85 -7.24
CA ALA A 161 -20.34 -16.31 -7.26
C ALA A 161 -19.30 -16.77 -6.22
N PRO A 162 -19.45 -17.96 -5.62
CA PRO A 162 -18.47 -18.46 -4.65
C PRO A 162 -17.23 -19.05 -5.33
N TYR A 163 -17.40 -19.57 -6.55
CA TYR A 163 -16.34 -20.11 -7.38
C TYR A 163 -16.71 -20.01 -8.86
N LYS A 164 -15.71 -20.14 -9.73
CA LYS A 164 -15.84 -20.36 -11.17
C LYS A 164 -14.99 -21.56 -11.60
N ILE A 165 -15.46 -22.33 -12.57
CA ILE A 165 -14.64 -23.35 -13.23
C ILE A 165 -14.16 -22.78 -14.57
N VAL A 166 -12.86 -22.58 -14.71
CA VAL A 166 -12.22 -22.18 -15.97
C VAL A 166 -11.68 -23.44 -16.64
N THR A 167 -11.95 -23.61 -17.93
CA THR A 167 -11.42 -24.71 -18.73
C THR A 167 -10.43 -24.16 -19.75
N THR A 168 -9.18 -24.62 -19.71
CA THR A 168 -8.15 -24.17 -20.66
C THR A 168 -8.38 -24.75 -22.06
N ASN A 169 -7.61 -24.29 -23.06
CA ASN A 169 -7.73 -24.78 -24.43
C ASN A 169 -7.36 -26.27 -24.55
N ASP A 170 -6.48 -26.77 -23.68
CA ASP A 170 -6.14 -28.21 -23.61
C ASP A 170 -7.08 -29.01 -22.69
N GLY A 171 -8.15 -28.39 -22.20
CA GLY A 171 -9.23 -29.03 -21.46
C GLY A 171 -8.98 -29.22 -19.97
N ILE A 172 -7.96 -28.58 -19.39
CA ILE A 172 -7.68 -28.62 -17.95
C ILE A 172 -8.77 -27.83 -17.23
N LYS A 173 -9.42 -28.42 -16.23
CA LYS A 173 -10.47 -27.75 -15.45
C LYS A 173 -9.90 -27.23 -14.14
N VAL A 174 -9.99 -25.93 -13.93
CA VAL A 174 -9.49 -25.24 -12.74
C VAL A 174 -10.68 -24.62 -12.00
N GLY A 175 -10.92 -25.07 -10.77
CA GLY A 175 -11.93 -24.49 -9.89
C GLY A 175 -11.31 -23.38 -9.06
N ILE A 176 -11.77 -22.14 -9.24
CA ILE A 176 -11.25 -20.96 -8.56
C ILE A 176 -12.29 -20.49 -7.56
N ILE A 177 -11.96 -20.51 -6.27
CA ILE A 177 -12.83 -20.09 -5.15
C ILE A 177 -12.43 -18.69 -4.73
N GLY A 178 -13.40 -17.77 -4.61
CA GLY A 178 -13.14 -16.38 -4.22
C GLY A 178 -13.73 -16.01 -2.86
N MET A 179 -12.93 -15.43 -1.96
CA MET A 179 -13.39 -14.98 -0.64
C MET A 179 -12.82 -13.60 -0.29
N VAL A 180 -13.55 -12.85 0.52
CA VAL A 180 -13.11 -11.56 1.10
C VAL A 180 -13.01 -11.67 2.61
N THR A 181 -12.13 -10.89 3.24
CA THR A 181 -12.05 -10.81 4.70
C THR A 181 -13.39 -10.52 5.37
N PRO A 182 -13.77 -11.25 6.44
CA PRO A 182 -15.01 -10.97 7.19
C PRO A 182 -14.96 -9.61 7.91
N ASN A 183 -13.77 -9.02 8.05
CA ASN A 183 -13.56 -7.72 8.67
C ASN A 183 -14.11 -6.55 7.84
N ILE A 184 -14.62 -6.77 6.62
CA ILE A 184 -15.42 -5.75 5.90
C ILE A 184 -16.61 -5.26 6.74
N THR A 185 -17.16 -6.12 7.62
CA THR A 185 -18.23 -5.73 8.56
C THR A 185 -17.77 -4.76 9.65
N ARG A 186 -16.46 -4.67 9.88
CA ARG A 186 -15.84 -3.73 10.82
C ARG A 186 -15.54 -2.39 10.17
N TRP A 187 -14.93 -2.40 8.99
CA TRP A 187 -14.49 -1.17 8.31
C TRP A 187 -15.60 -0.50 7.51
N ASP A 188 -16.44 -1.29 6.85
CA ASP A 188 -17.50 -0.84 5.94
C ASP A 188 -18.90 -1.13 6.50
N ALA A 189 -19.03 -1.17 7.83
CA ALA A 189 -20.27 -1.51 8.54
C ALA A 189 -21.49 -0.71 8.04
N ALA A 190 -21.30 0.59 7.78
CA ALA A 190 -22.36 1.47 7.27
C ALA A 190 -22.83 1.07 5.85
N ASN A 191 -21.91 0.61 5.01
CA ASN A 191 -22.15 0.17 3.63
C ASN A 191 -22.71 -1.26 3.56
N LEU A 192 -22.58 -2.05 4.64
CA LEU A 192 -22.93 -3.47 4.71
C LEU A 192 -24.08 -3.79 5.68
N LYS A 193 -24.76 -2.78 6.23
CA LYS A 193 -25.79 -2.94 7.29
C LYS A 193 -26.84 -4.02 7.03
N ASP A 194 -27.29 -4.17 5.78
CA ASP A 194 -28.34 -5.13 5.40
C ASP A 194 -27.78 -6.41 4.74
N TYR A 195 -26.46 -6.50 4.58
CA TYR A 195 -25.77 -7.63 3.96
C TYR A 195 -25.26 -8.60 5.02
N ILE A 196 -25.20 -9.88 4.66
CA ILE A 196 -24.74 -10.92 5.58
C ILE A 196 -23.37 -11.38 5.13
N VAL A 197 -22.38 -11.21 6.00
CA VAL A 197 -21.02 -11.71 5.79
C VAL A 197 -20.82 -12.91 6.71
N VAL A 198 -20.43 -14.04 6.12
CA VAL A 198 -20.22 -15.30 6.84
C VAL A 198 -18.74 -15.66 6.90
N ASP A 199 -18.43 -16.67 7.70
CA ASP A 199 -17.06 -17.16 7.84
C ASP A 199 -16.55 -17.76 6.50
N PRO A 200 -15.46 -17.25 5.93
CA PRO A 200 -14.92 -17.79 4.69
C PRO A 200 -14.42 -19.23 4.83
N VAL A 201 -14.04 -19.70 6.03
CA VAL A 201 -13.61 -21.09 6.25
C VAL A 201 -14.74 -22.06 5.91
N ASP A 202 -15.94 -21.79 6.40
CA ASP A 202 -17.11 -22.65 6.16
C ASP A 202 -17.49 -22.64 4.68
N GLU A 203 -17.48 -21.46 4.05
CA GLU A 203 -17.81 -21.32 2.63
C GLU A 203 -16.78 -21.97 1.70
N VAL A 204 -15.49 -21.90 2.03
CA VAL A 204 -14.45 -22.61 1.27
C VAL A 204 -14.65 -24.12 1.39
N ARG A 205 -14.96 -24.66 2.57
CA ARG A 205 -15.24 -26.11 2.71
C ARG A 205 -16.40 -26.55 1.84
N VAL A 206 -17.46 -25.75 1.77
CA VAL A 206 -18.61 -26.01 0.90
C VAL A 206 -18.20 -25.98 -0.57
N ALA A 207 -17.46 -24.97 -1.00
CA ALA A 207 -17.01 -24.83 -2.39
C ALA A 207 -16.05 -25.96 -2.81
N VAL A 208 -15.08 -26.31 -1.97
CA VAL A 208 -14.17 -27.45 -2.18
C VAL A 208 -14.96 -28.74 -2.34
N ALA A 209 -15.93 -29.01 -1.46
CA ALA A 209 -16.77 -30.21 -1.56
C ALA A 209 -17.59 -30.24 -2.87
N GLN A 210 -18.02 -29.09 -3.37
CA GLN A 210 -18.77 -28.96 -4.63
C GLN A 210 -17.88 -29.13 -5.87
N LEU A 211 -16.60 -28.77 -5.79
CA LEU A 211 -15.61 -28.85 -6.87
C LEU A 211 -14.90 -30.21 -6.93
N LYS A 212 -14.77 -30.91 -5.80
CA LYS A 212 -14.05 -32.18 -5.70
C LYS A 212 -14.58 -33.20 -6.72
N GLY A 213 -13.68 -33.74 -7.54
CA GLY A 213 -13.99 -34.69 -8.61
C GLY A 213 -14.59 -34.08 -9.88
N LYS A 214 -14.80 -32.76 -9.95
CA LYS A 214 -15.25 -32.04 -11.15
C LYS A 214 -14.15 -31.24 -11.84
N VAL A 215 -13.06 -30.95 -11.12
CA VAL A 215 -11.91 -30.17 -11.57
C VAL A 215 -10.61 -30.94 -11.33
N ASP A 216 -9.58 -30.56 -12.07
CA ASP A 216 -8.23 -31.13 -11.97
C ASP A 216 -7.38 -30.37 -10.94
N VAL A 217 -7.65 -29.06 -10.76
CA VAL A 217 -6.94 -28.16 -9.84
C VAL A 217 -7.95 -27.32 -9.06
N ILE A 218 -7.75 -27.17 -7.74
CA ILE A 218 -8.53 -26.25 -6.90
C ILE A 218 -7.64 -25.10 -6.42
N VAL A 219 -8.02 -23.88 -6.79
CA VAL A 219 -7.34 -22.64 -6.45
C VAL A 219 -8.22 -21.84 -5.49
N GLY A 220 -7.66 -21.41 -4.37
CA GLY A 220 -8.27 -20.40 -3.51
C GLY A 220 -7.68 -19.03 -3.82
N ALA A 221 -8.48 -18.08 -4.31
CA ALA A 221 -8.10 -16.68 -4.42
C ALA A 221 -8.81 -15.92 -3.30
N PHE A 222 -8.08 -15.63 -2.24
CA PHE A 222 -8.64 -15.08 -1.01
C PHE A 222 -8.05 -13.71 -0.77
N HIS A 223 -8.91 -12.69 -0.70
CA HIS A 223 -8.50 -11.35 -0.31
C HIS A 223 -8.37 -11.29 1.22
N LEU A 224 -7.36 -12.00 1.72
CA LEU A 224 -6.99 -12.22 3.12
C LEU A 224 -5.46 -12.20 3.21
N GLY A 225 -4.94 -11.67 4.32
CA GLY A 225 -3.56 -11.95 4.71
C GLY A 225 -3.38 -13.41 5.15
N TYR A 226 -2.12 -13.82 5.34
CA TYR A 226 -1.83 -15.15 5.86
C TYR A 226 -2.32 -15.33 7.31
N ASP A 227 -1.95 -14.40 8.18
CA ASP A 227 -2.28 -14.41 9.61
C ASP A 227 -3.68 -13.86 9.88
N GLN A 228 -4.25 -14.23 11.03
CA GLN A 228 -5.51 -13.65 11.50
C GLN A 228 -5.34 -12.16 11.82
N GLU A 229 -6.38 -11.39 11.53
CA GLU A 229 -6.44 -9.99 11.86
C GLU A 229 -7.45 -9.76 13.00
N TYR A 230 -7.05 -8.95 13.99
CA TYR A 230 -7.83 -8.66 15.21
C TYR A 230 -8.23 -9.90 16.05
N GLY A 231 -7.57 -11.04 15.85
CA GLY A 231 -7.95 -12.30 16.48
C GLY A 231 -9.28 -12.87 15.97
N THR A 232 -9.76 -12.44 14.81
CA THR A 232 -10.98 -12.95 14.18
C THR A 232 -10.67 -14.25 13.44
N TYR A 233 -11.27 -15.36 13.86
CA TYR A 233 -11.18 -16.63 13.13
C TYR A 233 -11.73 -16.46 11.69
N GLY A 234 -11.04 -17.06 10.72
CA GLY A 234 -11.40 -16.95 9.30
C GLY A 234 -10.96 -15.64 8.62
N SER A 235 -10.36 -14.69 9.36
CA SER A 235 -9.77 -13.47 8.76
C SER A 235 -8.37 -13.67 8.17
N GLY A 236 -7.73 -14.80 8.45
CA GLY A 236 -6.44 -15.18 7.88
C GLY A 236 -6.52 -16.49 7.12
N ALA A 237 -5.77 -16.60 6.02
CA ALA A 237 -5.73 -17.81 5.20
C ALA A 237 -5.26 -19.06 5.95
N ILE A 238 -4.52 -18.90 7.05
CA ILE A 238 -4.08 -20.01 7.92
C ILE A 238 -5.25 -20.86 8.43
N ASP A 239 -6.41 -20.26 8.73
CA ASP A 239 -7.58 -21.01 9.21
C ASP A 239 -8.20 -21.85 8.10
N ILE A 240 -8.25 -21.30 6.88
CA ILE A 240 -8.74 -21.98 5.69
C ILE A 240 -7.81 -23.14 5.31
N LEU A 241 -6.50 -22.91 5.30
CA LEU A 241 -5.49 -23.92 4.99
C LEU A 241 -5.53 -25.10 5.95
N LYS A 242 -5.81 -24.86 7.25
CA LYS A 242 -6.04 -25.92 8.24
C LYS A 242 -7.32 -26.72 7.97
N ALA A 243 -8.39 -26.05 7.55
CA ALA A 243 -9.70 -26.66 7.36
C ALA A 243 -9.88 -27.33 5.99
N SER A 244 -9.11 -26.93 4.98
CA SER A 244 -9.25 -27.31 3.57
C SER A 244 -7.91 -27.72 2.94
N PRO A 245 -7.34 -28.87 3.34
CA PRO A 245 -6.06 -29.37 2.79
C PRO A 245 -6.15 -29.82 1.32
N ASP A 246 -7.36 -29.87 0.73
CA ASP A 246 -7.59 -30.22 -0.67
C ASP A 246 -7.26 -29.06 -1.65
N LEU A 247 -6.85 -27.88 -1.16
CA LEU A 247 -6.46 -26.74 -2.00
C LEU A 247 -5.07 -26.96 -2.59
N ASP A 248 -4.92 -26.82 -3.91
CA ASP A 248 -3.63 -26.98 -4.57
C ASP A 248 -2.78 -25.72 -4.50
N VAL A 249 -3.44 -24.57 -4.64
CA VAL A 249 -2.85 -23.23 -4.69
C VAL A 249 -3.73 -22.26 -3.92
N VAL A 250 -3.12 -21.36 -3.17
CA VAL A 250 -3.76 -20.21 -2.55
C VAL A 250 -3.07 -18.91 -2.99
N ILE A 251 -3.87 -17.99 -3.51
CA ILE A 251 -3.47 -16.65 -3.94
C ILE A 251 -4.03 -15.70 -2.89
N LEU A 252 -3.14 -15.00 -2.20
CA LEU A 252 -3.46 -14.04 -1.15
C LEU A 252 -3.45 -12.60 -1.70
N GLY A 253 -3.94 -11.69 -0.87
CA GLY A 253 -4.00 -10.25 -1.09
C GLY A 253 -4.12 -9.55 0.26
N HIS A 254 -4.59 -8.31 0.31
CA HIS A 254 -4.90 -7.56 1.54
C HIS A 254 -3.69 -7.15 2.39
N ALA A 255 -2.70 -8.03 2.56
CA ALA A 255 -1.53 -7.79 3.41
C ALA A 255 -0.38 -7.06 2.67
N HIS A 256 -0.50 -6.86 1.36
CA HIS A 256 0.49 -6.24 0.46
C HIS A 256 1.88 -6.92 0.53
N GLN A 257 1.94 -8.21 0.85
CA GLN A 257 3.17 -8.98 0.94
C GLN A 257 3.60 -9.53 -0.42
N LYS A 258 4.91 -9.74 -0.58
CA LYS A 258 5.44 -10.51 -1.71
C LYS A 258 5.75 -11.92 -1.24
N ILE A 259 4.84 -12.85 -1.55
CA ILE A 259 5.00 -14.26 -1.21
C ILE A 259 5.15 -15.06 -2.50
N SER A 260 6.21 -15.87 -2.57
CA SER A 260 6.44 -16.85 -3.62
C SER A 260 7.24 -18.02 -3.06
N GLU A 261 7.25 -19.15 -3.77
CA GLU A 261 7.99 -20.37 -3.40
C GLU A 261 7.71 -20.82 -1.96
N THR A 262 6.48 -20.61 -1.47
CA THR A 262 6.05 -20.89 -0.10
C THR A 262 4.93 -21.92 -0.10
N TYR A 263 5.02 -22.93 0.75
CA TYR A 263 4.12 -24.07 0.78
C TYR A 263 3.58 -24.28 2.19
N TYR A 264 2.29 -24.57 2.31
CA TYR A 264 1.70 -25.03 3.56
C TYR A 264 1.46 -26.54 3.51
N TYR A 265 2.06 -27.25 4.47
CA TYR A 265 1.95 -28.71 4.55
C TYR A 265 2.01 -29.17 6.01
N ASN A 266 1.10 -30.07 6.40
CA ASN A 266 1.02 -30.65 7.75
C ASN A 266 1.11 -29.64 8.91
N GLY A 267 0.42 -28.50 8.79
CA GLY A 267 0.38 -27.49 9.86
C GLY A 267 1.56 -26.53 9.89
N LYS A 268 2.48 -26.60 8.92
CA LYS A 268 3.69 -25.78 8.85
C LYS A 268 3.84 -25.08 7.51
N LEU A 269 4.52 -23.94 7.52
CA LEU A 269 5.01 -23.27 6.31
C LEU A 269 6.42 -23.74 5.97
N TYR A 270 6.66 -23.92 4.69
CA TYR A 270 7.96 -24.24 4.11
C TYR A 270 8.28 -23.23 3.01
N GLN A 271 9.51 -22.76 2.96
CA GLN A 271 10.00 -21.92 1.88
C GLN A 271 11.02 -22.70 1.05
N SER A 272 10.84 -22.70 -0.27
CA SER A 272 11.80 -23.26 -1.21
C SER A 272 12.96 -22.28 -1.39
N ILE A 273 14.18 -22.78 -1.17
CA ILE A 273 15.43 -22.03 -1.34
C ILE A 273 16.23 -22.76 -2.42
N ASN A 274 16.49 -22.08 -3.54
CA ASN A 274 17.14 -22.67 -4.73
C ASN A 274 16.44 -23.96 -5.22
N GLY A 275 15.11 -23.99 -5.14
CA GLY A 275 14.29 -25.12 -5.57
C GLY A 275 14.26 -26.30 -4.59
N LYS A 276 14.80 -26.13 -3.37
CA LYS A 276 14.83 -27.16 -2.34
C LYS A 276 14.11 -26.74 -1.07
N ILE A 277 13.48 -27.70 -0.41
CA ILE A 277 12.81 -27.55 0.88
C ILE A 277 13.39 -28.57 1.84
N PHE A 278 13.75 -28.11 3.03
CA PHE A 278 14.29 -28.93 4.10
C PHE A 278 13.38 -28.88 5.33
N ASP A 279 13.29 -30.00 6.06
CA ASP A 279 12.67 -30.01 7.39
C ASP A 279 13.61 -29.47 8.48
N GLU A 280 13.16 -29.47 9.73
CA GLU A 280 13.95 -29.05 10.90
C GLU A 280 15.19 -29.93 11.15
N GLU A 281 15.22 -31.14 10.58
CA GLU A 281 16.34 -32.09 10.66
C GLU A 281 17.25 -32.03 9.43
N GLU A 282 17.08 -31.03 8.56
CA GLU A 282 17.81 -30.83 7.30
C GLU A 282 17.61 -31.92 6.23
N ASN A 283 16.52 -32.70 6.30
CA ASN A 283 16.17 -33.67 5.27
C ASN A 283 15.53 -32.99 4.06
N ASP A 284 15.91 -33.37 2.83
CA ASP A 284 15.32 -32.87 1.59
C ASP A 284 13.91 -33.47 1.39
N ILE A 285 12.89 -32.69 1.75
CA ILE A 285 11.46 -33.05 1.66
C ILE A 285 10.77 -32.35 0.49
N THR A 286 11.55 -31.85 -0.48
CA THR A 286 11.07 -31.01 -1.59
C THR A 286 9.90 -31.63 -2.33
N GLN A 287 10.02 -32.88 -2.77
CA GLN A 287 8.99 -33.54 -3.56
C GLN A 287 7.72 -33.81 -2.76
N GLU A 288 7.87 -34.18 -1.48
CA GLU A 288 6.73 -34.43 -0.59
C GLU A 288 5.91 -33.16 -0.36
N VAL A 289 6.58 -32.05 -0.03
CA VAL A 289 5.94 -30.76 0.24
C VAL A 289 5.33 -30.16 -1.03
N LYS A 290 6.05 -30.19 -2.16
CA LYS A 290 5.53 -29.62 -3.42
C LYS A 290 4.29 -30.34 -3.93
N LEU A 291 4.25 -31.67 -3.83
CA LEU A 291 3.13 -32.47 -4.31
C LEU A 291 1.91 -32.38 -3.39
N ASN A 292 2.13 -32.55 -2.08
CA ASN A 292 1.03 -32.70 -1.12
C ASN A 292 0.66 -31.39 -0.41
N GLY A 293 1.52 -30.38 -0.46
CA GLY A 293 1.28 -29.07 0.13
C GLY A 293 0.50 -28.14 -0.79
N THR A 294 -0.15 -27.16 -0.16
CA THR A 294 -0.77 -26.03 -0.86
C THR A 294 0.30 -24.98 -1.15
N LEU A 295 0.48 -24.62 -2.41
CA LEU A 295 1.39 -23.52 -2.78
C LEU A 295 0.72 -22.17 -2.47
N ILE A 296 1.42 -21.26 -1.81
CA ILE A 296 0.93 -19.93 -1.42
C ILE A 296 1.69 -18.86 -2.20
N VAL A 297 0.95 -17.93 -2.79
CA VAL A 297 1.51 -16.76 -3.46
C VAL A 297 0.77 -15.48 -3.04
N GLU A 298 1.48 -14.37 -3.05
CA GLU A 298 0.90 -13.04 -2.91
C GLU A 298 1.70 -12.07 -3.81
N PRO A 299 1.01 -11.36 -4.73
CA PRO A 299 1.68 -10.50 -5.70
C PRO A 299 2.09 -9.15 -5.14
N GLY A 300 1.89 -8.84 -3.86
CA GLY A 300 2.09 -7.51 -3.32
C GLY A 300 1.00 -6.55 -3.77
N ASN A 301 1.37 -5.32 -4.14
CA ASN A 301 0.41 -4.25 -4.41
C ASN A 301 0.83 -3.31 -5.57
N TRP A 302 -0.11 -2.46 -5.99
CA TRP A 302 0.08 -1.32 -6.91
C TRP A 302 0.60 -1.70 -8.31
N GLY A 303 0.41 -2.95 -8.72
CA GLY A 303 0.96 -3.46 -9.98
C GLY A 303 2.49 -3.43 -10.02
N ARG A 304 3.16 -3.48 -8.86
CA ARG A 304 4.63 -3.55 -8.75
C ARG A 304 5.17 -4.93 -9.12
N THR A 305 4.32 -5.94 -9.00
CA THR A 305 4.65 -7.35 -9.18
C THR A 305 3.48 -8.10 -9.79
N LEU A 306 3.79 -9.15 -10.56
CA LEU A 306 2.83 -10.14 -11.04
C LEU A 306 3.24 -11.52 -10.50
N SER A 307 2.36 -12.18 -9.76
CA SER A 307 2.59 -13.57 -9.36
C SER A 307 2.34 -14.50 -10.54
N GLN A 308 3.23 -15.46 -10.73
CA GLN A 308 3.05 -16.61 -11.61
C GLN A 308 3.08 -17.86 -10.75
N VAL A 309 2.12 -18.74 -10.96
CA VAL A 309 2.16 -20.14 -10.54
C VAL A 309 2.26 -21.00 -11.79
N VAL A 310 3.16 -21.98 -11.77
CA VAL A 310 3.26 -23.01 -12.81
C VAL A 310 3.02 -24.37 -12.17
N LEU A 311 2.02 -25.08 -12.66
CA LEU A 311 1.72 -26.45 -12.29
C LEU A 311 2.06 -27.36 -13.47
N THR A 312 2.98 -28.30 -13.26
CA THR A 312 3.24 -29.36 -14.23
C THR A 312 2.26 -30.49 -13.95
N LEU A 313 1.50 -30.87 -14.96
CA LEU A 313 0.43 -31.85 -14.89
C LEU A 313 0.77 -33.05 -15.76
N LYS A 314 0.48 -34.24 -15.27
CA LYS A 314 0.48 -35.47 -16.07
C LYS A 314 -0.94 -35.78 -16.50
N LYS A 315 -1.14 -36.02 -17.79
CA LYS A 315 -2.43 -36.48 -18.32
C LYS A 315 -2.58 -37.99 -18.19
N GLU A 316 -3.67 -38.43 -17.56
CA GLU A 316 -4.02 -39.84 -17.40
C GLU A 316 -5.47 -40.06 -17.85
N GLY A 317 -5.64 -40.41 -19.13
CA GLY A 317 -6.95 -40.45 -19.77
C GLY A 317 -7.53 -39.04 -19.92
N ASP A 318 -8.72 -38.81 -19.35
CA ASP A 318 -9.40 -37.49 -19.36
C ASP A 318 -9.10 -36.64 -18.12
N LYS A 319 -8.23 -37.12 -17.21
CA LYS A 319 -7.90 -36.44 -15.96
C LYS A 319 -6.46 -35.90 -15.99
N TYR A 320 -6.25 -34.73 -15.40
CA TYR A 320 -4.92 -34.19 -15.14
C TYR A 320 -4.57 -34.31 -13.65
N THR A 321 -3.33 -34.68 -13.35
CA THR A 321 -2.81 -34.77 -11.97
C THR A 321 -1.53 -33.95 -11.84
N ILE A 322 -1.43 -33.13 -10.79
CA ILE A 322 -0.25 -32.31 -10.52
C ILE A 322 0.93 -33.20 -10.13
N ILE A 323 2.08 -32.94 -10.75
CA ILE A 323 3.36 -33.62 -10.47
C ILE A 323 4.49 -32.65 -10.09
N ASP A 324 4.31 -31.35 -10.29
CA ASP A 324 5.18 -30.32 -9.73
C ASP A 324 4.44 -28.99 -9.59
N LYS A 325 4.91 -28.16 -8.66
CA LYS A 325 4.39 -26.81 -8.39
C LYS A 325 5.57 -25.85 -8.20
N SER A 326 5.51 -24.70 -8.84
CA SER A 326 6.44 -23.60 -8.62
C SER A 326 5.75 -22.25 -8.74
N SER A 327 6.39 -21.21 -8.22
CA SER A 327 5.91 -19.84 -8.36
C SER A 327 7.02 -18.82 -8.46
N ASN A 328 6.70 -17.66 -9.01
CA ASN A 328 7.60 -16.52 -9.07
C ASN A 328 6.82 -15.22 -8.98
N ASN A 329 7.45 -14.16 -8.48
CA ASN A 329 6.93 -12.81 -8.57
C ASN A 329 7.79 -12.01 -9.55
N PHE A 330 7.19 -11.54 -10.65
CA PHE A 330 7.88 -10.69 -11.62
C PHE A 330 7.77 -9.23 -11.22
N ASP A 331 8.89 -8.64 -10.77
CA ASP A 331 8.96 -7.22 -10.47
C ASP A 331 8.87 -6.37 -11.75
N VAL A 332 8.00 -5.37 -11.73
CA VAL A 332 7.94 -4.32 -12.77
C VAL A 332 9.20 -3.45 -12.74
N LYS A 333 9.78 -3.22 -11.56
CA LYS A 333 10.98 -2.41 -11.38
C LYS A 333 12.08 -3.20 -10.68
N THR A 334 13.21 -3.34 -11.35
CA THR A 334 14.40 -4.06 -10.89
C THR A 334 15.63 -3.14 -10.90
N SER A 335 16.76 -3.61 -10.38
CA SER A 335 18.03 -2.89 -10.49
C SER A 335 18.51 -2.71 -11.95
N SER A 336 18.04 -3.57 -12.87
CA SER A 336 18.35 -3.48 -14.30
C SER A 336 17.46 -2.52 -15.08
N GLY A 337 16.37 -2.03 -14.50
CA GLY A 337 15.44 -1.11 -15.16
C GLY A 337 13.98 -1.37 -14.80
N THR A 338 13.11 -0.65 -15.49
CA THR A 338 11.67 -0.69 -15.30
C THR A 338 11.00 -1.23 -16.57
N VAL A 339 10.03 -2.15 -16.42
CA VAL A 339 9.18 -2.64 -17.51
C VAL A 339 8.37 -1.47 -18.09
N LEU A 340 8.37 -1.33 -19.41
CA LEU A 340 7.56 -0.32 -20.09
C LEU A 340 6.10 -0.77 -20.19
N SER A 341 5.18 0.21 -20.17
CA SER A 341 3.76 -0.01 -20.39
C SER A 341 3.48 -0.69 -21.73
N ASP A 342 2.44 -1.53 -21.76
CA ASP A 342 1.88 -2.00 -23.01
C ASP A 342 1.32 -0.82 -23.80
N LYS A 343 1.89 -0.56 -24.99
CA LYS A 343 1.59 0.65 -25.78
C LYS A 343 0.14 0.74 -26.22
N GLU A 344 -0.51 -0.40 -26.48
CA GLU A 344 -1.90 -0.40 -26.92
C GLU A 344 -2.84 -0.08 -25.75
N LEU A 345 -2.67 -0.77 -24.62
CA LEU A 345 -3.44 -0.52 -23.41
C LEU A 345 -3.22 0.91 -22.90
N GLU A 346 -1.96 1.39 -22.88
CA GLU A 346 -1.65 2.76 -22.49
C GLU A 346 -2.37 3.79 -23.36
N ARG A 347 -2.40 3.59 -24.68
CA ARG A 347 -3.13 4.45 -25.62
C ARG A 347 -4.64 4.44 -25.31
N LYS A 348 -5.21 3.27 -25.03
CA LYS A 348 -6.64 3.13 -24.71
C LYS A 348 -7.01 3.75 -23.35
N LEU A 349 -6.07 3.78 -22.40
CA LEU A 349 -6.26 4.38 -21.07
C LEU A 349 -6.07 5.91 -21.03
N GLN A 350 -5.58 6.53 -22.11
CA GLN A 350 -5.33 7.98 -22.14
C GLN A 350 -6.53 8.86 -21.76
N PRO A 351 -7.79 8.58 -22.18
CA PRO A 351 -8.92 9.40 -21.77
C PRO A 351 -9.13 9.44 -20.25
N PHE A 352 -8.93 8.31 -19.56
CA PHE A 352 -8.99 8.24 -18.11
C PHE A 352 -7.81 8.98 -17.47
N HIS A 353 -6.62 8.87 -18.06
CA HIS A 353 -5.45 9.61 -17.62
C HIS A 353 -5.69 11.12 -17.64
N TYR A 354 -6.19 11.66 -18.74
CA TYR A 354 -6.48 13.10 -18.85
C TYR A 354 -7.57 13.54 -17.88
N LYS A 355 -8.64 12.76 -17.70
CA LYS A 355 -9.66 13.07 -16.68
C LYS A 355 -9.07 13.15 -15.27
N ALA A 356 -8.21 12.21 -14.89
CA ALA A 356 -7.54 12.23 -13.58
C ALA A 356 -6.54 13.40 -13.45
N LEU A 357 -5.81 13.73 -14.53
CA LEU A 357 -4.94 14.91 -14.55
C LEU A 357 -5.74 16.21 -14.42
N ASP A 358 -6.86 16.35 -15.12
CA ASP A 358 -7.71 17.53 -15.04
C ASP A 358 -8.25 17.71 -13.60
N TYR A 359 -8.67 16.61 -12.96
CA TYR A 359 -9.07 16.62 -11.56
C TYR A 359 -7.92 17.00 -10.61
N ALA A 360 -6.72 16.44 -10.81
CA ALA A 360 -5.56 16.75 -9.98
C ALA A 360 -5.11 18.22 -10.14
N ASN A 361 -5.23 18.76 -11.35
CA ASN A 361 -4.81 20.12 -11.69
C ASN A 361 -5.90 21.18 -11.50
N GLU A 362 -7.10 20.81 -11.05
CA GLU A 362 -8.18 21.75 -10.73
C GLU A 362 -7.71 22.75 -9.67
N VAL A 363 -7.91 24.04 -9.93
CA VAL A 363 -7.61 25.11 -8.98
C VAL A 363 -8.73 25.16 -7.93
N ILE A 364 -8.38 24.85 -6.68
CA ILE A 364 -9.32 24.79 -5.55
C ILE A 364 -9.27 26.05 -4.66
N GLY A 365 -8.29 26.91 -4.89
CA GLY A 365 -8.12 28.15 -4.15
C GLY A 365 -6.90 28.94 -4.59
N GLU A 366 -6.54 29.95 -3.82
CA GLU A 366 -5.41 30.83 -4.04
C GLU A 366 -4.73 31.14 -2.69
N LEU A 367 -3.41 31.01 -2.62
CA LEU A 367 -2.59 31.46 -1.51
C LEU A 367 -2.12 32.89 -1.78
N LYS A 368 -2.34 33.80 -0.82
CA LYS A 368 -1.97 35.22 -0.90
C LYS A 368 -1.09 35.65 0.26
N GLY A 369 -0.14 36.54 0.00
CA GLY A 369 0.66 37.16 1.05
C GLY A 369 1.93 36.38 1.41
N GLY A 370 2.38 35.49 0.53
CA GLY A 370 3.61 34.70 0.68
C GLY A 370 3.39 33.20 0.79
N ASP A 371 4.51 32.47 0.84
CA ASP A 371 4.55 31.00 0.95
C ASP A 371 4.10 30.51 2.35
N LEU A 372 3.58 29.28 2.45
CA LEU A 372 3.19 28.71 3.75
C LEU A 372 4.37 28.43 4.68
N VAL A 373 5.55 28.18 4.11
CA VAL A 373 6.84 28.10 4.82
C VAL A 373 7.77 29.16 4.23
N PRO A 374 8.38 30.03 5.03
CA PRO A 374 9.36 30.99 4.53
C PRO A 374 10.61 30.29 4.01
N LYS A 375 11.46 31.02 3.29
CA LYS A 375 12.77 30.50 2.90
C LYS A 375 13.61 30.19 4.14
N ASP A 376 14.42 29.15 4.04
CA ASP A 376 15.42 28.85 5.06
C ASP A 376 16.32 30.08 5.28
N GLU A 377 16.51 30.45 6.53
CA GLU A 377 17.38 31.58 6.89
C GLU A 377 18.85 31.22 6.66
N ILE A 378 19.21 29.98 6.99
CA ILE A 378 20.51 29.38 6.76
C ILE A 378 20.30 28.20 5.80
N LYS A 379 20.88 28.29 4.60
CA LYS A 379 20.82 27.21 3.62
C LYS A 379 21.27 25.87 4.23
N GLY A 380 20.36 24.91 4.25
CA GLY A 380 20.58 23.58 4.83
C GLY A 380 19.98 23.37 6.22
N ILE A 381 19.37 24.39 6.82
CA ILE A 381 18.58 24.29 8.06
C ILE A 381 17.11 24.57 7.72
N PRO A 382 16.25 23.55 7.71
CA PRO A 382 14.86 23.72 7.28
C PRO A 382 14.03 24.56 8.24
N GLN A 383 13.48 25.66 7.73
CA GLN A 383 12.68 26.60 8.51
C GLN A 383 11.40 25.96 9.07
N VAL A 384 10.85 24.96 8.36
CA VAL A 384 9.70 24.18 8.80
C VAL A 384 9.92 23.45 10.13
N TRP A 385 11.19 23.22 10.53
CA TRP A 385 11.52 22.50 11.75
C TRP A 385 11.95 23.38 12.91
N ILE A 386 12.24 24.67 12.71
CA ILE A 386 12.86 25.50 13.77
C ILE A 386 12.02 26.70 14.21
N GLN A 387 10.89 26.95 13.54
CA GLN A 387 9.97 28.02 13.90
C GLN A 387 8.52 27.66 13.55
N PRO A 388 7.53 28.36 14.15
CA PRO A 388 6.15 28.29 13.69
C PRO A 388 6.03 28.60 12.19
N THR A 389 5.14 27.88 11.51
CA THR A 389 4.85 28.09 10.07
C THR A 389 3.36 27.95 9.79
N ALA A 390 2.88 28.67 8.78
CA ALA A 390 1.49 28.57 8.32
C ALA A 390 1.14 27.18 7.78
N MET A 391 2.13 26.47 7.23
CA MET A 391 1.93 25.12 6.71
C MET A 391 1.46 24.14 7.79
N ILE A 392 2.20 24.04 8.90
CA ILE A 392 1.84 23.09 9.95
C ILE A 392 0.67 23.60 10.80
N ASP A 393 0.50 24.92 10.91
CA ASP A 393 -0.67 25.54 11.53
C ASP A 393 -1.95 25.19 10.75
N LEU A 394 -1.92 25.24 9.42
CA LEU A 394 -3.03 24.84 8.56
C LEU A 394 -3.41 23.37 8.80
N ILE A 395 -2.45 22.45 8.78
CA ILE A 395 -2.72 21.01 9.01
C ILE A 395 -3.35 20.81 10.38
N ASN A 396 -2.78 21.39 11.43
CA ASN A 396 -3.33 21.29 12.77
C ASN A 396 -4.72 21.95 12.89
N SER A 397 -4.94 23.09 12.24
CA SER A 397 -6.25 23.77 12.22
C SER A 397 -7.33 22.91 11.55
N VAL A 398 -6.97 22.20 10.47
CA VAL A 398 -7.85 21.22 9.81
C VAL A 398 -8.18 20.06 10.74
N GLN A 399 -7.17 19.46 11.40
CA GLN A 399 -7.36 18.38 12.36
C GLN A 399 -8.27 18.80 13.52
N MET A 400 -8.08 20.00 14.07
CA MET A 400 -8.94 20.53 15.12
C MET A 400 -10.37 20.74 14.61
N TYR A 401 -10.55 21.44 13.49
CA TYR A 401 -11.87 21.78 12.94
C TYR A 401 -12.75 20.56 12.66
N TYR A 402 -12.20 19.52 12.02
CA TYR A 402 -12.94 18.29 11.77
C TYR A 402 -12.98 17.35 12.97
N GLY A 403 -11.97 17.40 13.85
CA GLY A 403 -11.99 16.67 15.11
C GLY A 403 -13.17 17.08 15.99
N GLU A 404 -13.52 18.37 15.99
CA GLU A 404 -14.71 18.86 16.70
C GLU A 404 -16.01 18.24 16.18
N GLN A 405 -16.11 18.04 14.86
CA GLN A 405 -17.26 17.40 14.23
C GLN A 405 -17.31 15.90 14.54
N VAL A 406 -16.15 15.24 14.63
CA VAL A 406 -16.03 13.83 14.99
C VAL A 406 -16.54 13.55 16.41
N ILE A 407 -16.27 14.42 17.38
CA ILE A 407 -16.65 14.15 18.79
C ILE A 407 -17.74 15.07 19.35
N GLY A 408 -18.21 16.04 18.55
CA GLY A 408 -19.19 17.05 18.96
C GLY A 408 -18.71 17.99 20.07
N LYS A 409 -17.40 18.16 20.24
CA LYS A 409 -16.77 18.95 21.32
C LYS A 409 -15.49 19.61 20.82
N LYS A 410 -15.11 20.72 21.45
CA LYS A 410 -13.87 21.45 21.16
C LYS A 410 -12.63 20.55 21.26
N ILE A 411 -11.71 20.71 20.30
CA ILE A 411 -10.38 20.10 20.37
C ILE A 411 -9.43 21.03 21.12
N ASP A 412 -8.78 20.53 22.17
CA ASP A 412 -7.83 21.30 22.97
C ASP A 412 -6.47 21.41 22.28
N VAL A 413 -5.96 20.31 21.74
CA VAL A 413 -4.61 20.21 21.16
C VAL A 413 -4.64 19.44 19.86
N SER A 414 -3.80 19.83 18.91
CA SER A 414 -3.51 19.05 17.71
C SER A 414 -2.01 18.88 17.53
N GLY A 415 -1.58 17.70 17.08
CA GLY A 415 -0.19 17.41 16.71
C GLY A 415 -0.10 16.88 15.27
N ALA A 416 0.85 17.41 14.50
CA ALA A 416 1.16 16.94 13.16
C ALA A 416 2.64 17.15 12.84
N ALA A 417 3.22 16.28 12.01
CA ALA A 417 4.59 16.40 11.54
C ALA A 417 4.67 17.03 10.13
N PRO A 418 5.66 17.90 9.86
CA PRO A 418 6.07 18.22 8.51
C PRO A 418 6.81 17.01 7.90
N PHE A 419 6.11 16.22 7.07
CA PHE A 419 6.62 14.96 6.52
C PHE A 419 7.89 15.10 5.68
N ARG A 420 8.16 16.29 5.17
CA ARG A 420 9.35 16.64 4.38
C ARG A 420 9.88 17.99 4.83
N GLU A 421 11.18 18.17 4.71
CA GLU A 421 11.84 19.43 5.02
C GLU A 421 11.50 20.57 4.05
N ASP A 422 11.13 20.22 2.82
CA ASP A 422 10.76 21.14 1.75
C ASP A 422 9.23 21.25 1.57
N ALA A 423 8.44 20.72 2.51
CA ALA A 423 6.98 20.76 2.45
C ALA A 423 6.46 22.20 2.43
N ASN A 424 5.85 22.62 1.32
CA ASN A 424 5.41 24.00 1.14
C ASN A 424 4.40 24.14 0.00
N ILE A 425 3.49 25.12 0.12
CA ILE A 425 2.69 25.65 -1.00
C ILE A 425 3.14 27.09 -1.22
N LYS A 426 3.48 27.41 -2.47
CA LYS A 426 3.96 28.73 -2.87
C LYS A 426 2.80 29.67 -3.13
N GLU A 427 3.04 30.97 -2.98
CA GLU A 427 2.04 32.00 -3.29
C GLU A 427 1.49 31.82 -4.72
N GLY A 428 0.18 31.99 -4.88
CA GLY A 428 -0.51 31.85 -6.16
C GLY A 428 -1.65 30.82 -6.15
N PRO A 429 -2.12 30.38 -7.33
CA PRO A 429 -3.19 29.39 -7.45
C PRO A 429 -2.80 28.06 -6.78
N ILE A 430 -3.73 27.50 -6.01
CA ILE A 430 -3.58 26.20 -5.34
C ILE A 430 -4.35 25.18 -6.17
N LYS A 431 -3.64 24.23 -6.76
CA LYS A 431 -4.24 23.04 -7.39
C LYS A 431 -4.60 22.02 -6.33
N ARG A 432 -5.58 21.16 -6.61
CA ARG A 432 -5.92 20.05 -5.72
C ARG A 432 -4.71 19.18 -5.39
N SER A 433 -3.86 18.88 -6.38
CA SER A 433 -2.63 18.12 -6.17
C SER A 433 -1.61 18.80 -5.26
N ASP A 434 -1.64 20.13 -5.14
CA ASP A 434 -0.65 20.88 -4.35
C ASP A 434 -0.79 20.60 -2.85
N ILE A 435 -1.95 20.09 -2.40
CA ILE A 435 -2.12 19.59 -1.03
C ILE A 435 -1.10 18.48 -0.72
N SER A 436 -0.72 17.67 -1.71
CA SER A 436 0.28 16.62 -1.53
C SER A 436 1.69 17.14 -1.21
N LEU A 437 1.97 18.42 -1.54
CA LEU A 437 3.24 19.07 -1.19
C LEU A 437 3.41 19.24 0.31
N ILE A 438 2.29 19.32 1.05
CA ILE A 438 2.28 19.51 2.51
C ILE A 438 1.76 18.27 3.26
N TYR A 439 0.95 17.43 2.62
CA TYR A 439 0.40 16.21 3.21
C TYR A 439 0.37 15.07 2.18
N ARG A 440 1.36 14.18 2.20
CA ARG A 440 1.56 13.17 1.14
C ARG A 440 0.88 11.81 1.38
N TYR A 441 0.40 11.56 2.59
CA TYR A 441 -0.13 10.27 3.02
C TYR A 441 -1.65 10.30 3.11
N ASP A 442 -2.29 9.16 2.89
CA ASP A 442 -3.75 8.99 3.02
C ASP A 442 -4.17 8.65 4.45
N ASN A 443 -3.57 9.35 5.41
CA ASN A 443 -3.90 9.18 6.81
C ASN A 443 -5.30 9.75 7.09
N THR A 444 -6.05 9.09 7.96
CA THR A 444 -7.34 9.56 8.50
C THR A 444 -7.14 10.29 9.83
N LEU A 445 -8.17 10.96 10.35
CA LEU A 445 -8.10 11.77 11.58
C LEU A 445 -8.67 11.03 12.78
N TYR A 446 -7.90 10.99 13.87
CA TYR A 446 -8.25 10.37 15.15
C TYR A 446 -8.31 11.45 16.23
N VAL A 447 -9.28 11.33 17.13
CA VAL A 447 -9.41 12.18 18.32
C VAL A 447 -9.26 11.33 19.56
N LEU A 448 -8.33 11.70 20.43
CA LEU A 448 -7.97 11.00 21.65
C LEU A 448 -8.28 11.86 22.89
N GLU A 449 -8.56 11.20 24.00
CA GLU A 449 -8.50 11.78 25.34
C GLU A 449 -7.12 11.47 25.94
N VAL A 450 -6.42 12.52 26.37
CA VAL A 450 -5.10 12.43 27.00
C VAL A 450 -5.09 13.21 28.31
N THR A 451 -4.23 12.78 29.23
CA THR A 451 -3.86 13.58 30.40
C THR A 451 -2.76 14.58 30.05
N GLY A 452 -2.59 15.66 30.82
CA GLY A 452 -1.49 16.60 30.63
C GLY A 452 -0.11 15.93 30.72
N ALA A 453 0.04 14.92 31.58
CA ALA A 453 1.27 14.12 31.66
C ALA A 453 1.53 13.31 30.38
N GLN A 454 0.49 12.68 29.81
CA GLN A 454 0.59 11.96 28.54
C GLN A 454 0.91 12.90 27.38
N LEU A 455 0.26 14.07 27.31
CA LEU A 455 0.57 15.09 26.31
C LEU A 455 2.01 15.55 26.41
N LYS A 456 2.48 15.93 27.62
CA LYS A 456 3.87 16.37 27.80
C LYS A 456 4.86 15.28 27.40
N ARG A 457 4.61 14.01 27.77
CA ARG A 457 5.46 12.89 27.37
C ARG A 457 5.52 12.71 25.85
N TYR A 458 4.38 12.88 25.17
CA TYR A 458 4.33 12.85 23.72
C TYR A 458 5.14 14.01 23.10
N MET A 459 4.98 15.23 23.61
CA MET A 459 5.74 16.39 23.16
C MET A 459 7.25 16.21 23.38
N GLU A 460 7.68 15.69 24.53
CA GLU A 460 9.08 15.37 24.84
C GLU A 460 9.67 14.34 23.88
N TRP A 461 8.90 13.29 23.56
CA TRP A 461 9.29 12.30 22.55
C TRP A 461 9.46 12.94 21.17
N SER A 462 8.55 13.84 20.77
CA SER A 462 8.62 14.56 19.50
C SER A 462 9.89 15.43 19.41
N VAL A 463 10.14 16.26 20.43
CA VAL A 463 11.28 17.20 20.43
C VAL A 463 12.63 16.53 20.74
N ALA A 464 12.66 15.22 20.99
CA ALA A 464 13.89 14.43 20.98
C ALA A 464 14.58 14.49 19.59
N PHE A 465 13.85 14.91 18.55
CA PHE A 465 14.36 15.20 17.21
C PHE A 465 15.54 16.17 17.18
N TYR A 466 15.64 17.13 18.11
CA TYR A 466 16.80 18.03 18.17
C TYR A 466 18.00 17.35 18.83
N ASN A 467 19.21 17.64 18.38
CA ASN A 467 20.40 17.35 19.18
C ASN A 467 20.43 18.31 20.39
N GLN A 468 21.07 17.88 21.48
CA GLN A 468 21.26 18.75 22.63
C GLN A 468 22.25 19.85 22.25
N PHE A 469 21.85 21.10 22.41
CA PHE A 469 22.68 22.27 22.15
C PHE A 469 23.78 22.37 23.20
N SER A 470 25.00 22.67 22.75
CA SER A 470 26.18 22.82 23.60
C SER A 470 26.85 24.17 23.37
N SER A 471 27.57 24.66 24.38
CA SER A 471 28.38 25.87 24.23
C SER A 471 29.36 25.74 23.04
N GLY A 472 29.41 26.79 22.23
CA GLY A 472 30.19 26.86 20.99
C GLY A 472 29.43 26.40 19.74
N ASP A 473 28.22 25.86 19.87
CA ASP A 473 27.35 25.61 18.72
C ASP A 473 26.82 26.95 18.17
N LEU A 474 26.77 27.07 16.84
CA LEU A 474 26.30 28.26 16.11
C LEU A 474 25.06 27.97 15.28
N THR A 475 24.59 26.72 15.22
CA THR A 475 23.37 26.33 14.50
C THR A 475 22.61 25.25 15.25
N ILE A 476 21.29 25.23 15.09
CA ILE A 476 20.45 24.11 15.51
C ILE A 476 20.77 22.89 14.63
N SER A 477 20.78 21.70 15.23
CA SER A 477 20.98 20.44 14.50
C SER A 477 20.01 19.35 14.95
N PHE A 478 19.82 18.36 14.08
CA PHE A 478 18.80 17.32 14.24
C PHE A 478 19.41 15.93 14.42
N ASN A 479 18.71 15.07 15.13
CA ASN A 479 19.14 13.70 15.39
C ASN A 479 18.87 12.82 14.16
N GLN A 480 19.93 12.43 13.45
CA GLN A 480 19.84 11.61 12.23
C GLN A 480 19.13 10.25 12.44
N LYS A 481 19.08 9.75 13.68
CA LYS A 481 18.40 8.46 13.99
C LYS A 481 16.88 8.61 14.12
N ILE A 482 16.37 9.84 14.20
CA ILE A 482 14.94 10.12 14.32
C ILE A 482 14.46 10.66 12.97
N PRO A 483 13.62 9.92 12.24
CA PRO A 483 13.04 10.41 11.00
C PRO A 483 12.21 11.69 11.23
N GLY A 484 12.26 12.65 10.30
CA GLY A 484 11.56 13.93 10.45
C GLY A 484 10.03 13.80 10.58
N TYR A 485 9.42 12.74 10.05
CA TYR A 485 7.99 12.46 10.24
C TYR A 485 7.63 12.04 11.68
N ASN A 486 8.61 11.89 12.58
CA ASN A 486 8.41 11.71 14.02
C ASN A 486 8.49 13.02 14.82
N TYR A 487 8.77 14.15 14.17
CA TYR A 487 8.74 15.46 14.80
C TYR A 487 7.37 16.13 14.59
N ASP A 488 6.45 15.90 15.52
CA ASP A 488 5.16 16.59 15.57
C ASP A 488 5.28 17.97 16.23
N ILE A 489 4.64 18.96 15.59
CA ILE A 489 4.49 20.33 16.05
C ILE A 489 3.04 20.54 16.47
N PHE A 490 2.85 21.21 17.61
CA PHE A 490 1.57 21.27 18.30
C PHE A 490 0.87 22.63 18.16
N LYS A 491 -0.46 22.61 18.03
CA LYS A 491 -1.37 23.78 18.07
C LYS A 491 -2.37 23.63 19.22
N GLY A 492 -2.89 24.74 19.74
CA GLY A 492 -3.87 24.79 20.85
C GLY A 492 -3.24 24.96 22.24
N VAL A 493 -1.90 24.90 22.30
CA VAL A 493 -1.08 25.11 23.48
C VAL A 493 0.09 26.03 23.16
N SER A 494 0.59 26.75 24.16
CA SER A 494 1.87 27.44 24.08
C SER A 494 2.94 26.72 24.89
N TYR A 495 4.17 26.67 24.37
CA TYR A 495 5.28 25.93 24.96
C TYR A 495 6.63 26.44 24.45
N GLU A 496 7.69 26.15 25.20
CA GLU A 496 9.07 26.43 24.79
C GLU A 496 9.85 25.12 24.76
N ILE A 497 10.77 25.00 23.79
CA ILE A 497 11.63 23.83 23.59
C ILE A 497 13.05 24.21 24.00
N ASP A 498 13.47 23.81 25.19
CA ASP A 498 14.81 24.07 25.72
C ASP A 498 15.79 23.00 25.23
N ILE A 499 16.48 23.27 24.13
CA ILE A 499 17.40 22.29 23.53
C ILE A 499 18.74 22.19 24.25
N SER A 500 19.01 23.05 25.25
CA SER A 500 20.18 22.88 26.13
C SER A 500 20.02 21.68 27.08
N LYS A 501 18.78 21.22 27.29
CA LYS A 501 18.44 20.10 28.17
C LYS A 501 18.53 18.74 27.48
N PRO A 502 18.78 17.66 28.25
CA PRO A 502 18.70 16.31 27.72
C PRO A 502 17.29 16.01 27.19
N ALA A 503 17.20 15.13 26.18
CA ALA A 503 15.93 14.68 25.65
C ALA A 503 15.07 14.06 26.77
N GLY A 504 13.78 14.42 26.82
CA GLY A 504 12.87 14.06 27.90
C GLY A 504 12.61 15.18 28.92
N GLU A 505 13.37 16.28 28.88
CA GLU A 505 13.24 17.42 29.78
C GLU A 505 13.16 18.78 29.04
N ARG A 506 12.87 18.78 27.74
CA ARG A 506 12.98 19.95 26.87
C ARG A 506 11.71 20.79 26.81
N ILE A 507 10.54 20.21 27.06
CA ILE A 507 9.27 20.93 27.04
C ILE A 507 9.08 21.68 28.35
N VAL A 508 9.17 23.01 28.27
CA VAL A 508 8.95 23.92 29.39
C VAL A 508 7.83 24.91 29.07
N ASN A 509 7.28 25.52 30.13
CA ASN A 509 6.23 26.54 30.02
C ASN A 509 4.97 26.10 29.23
N LEU A 510 4.63 24.81 29.26
CA LEU A 510 3.44 24.25 28.60
C LEU A 510 2.14 24.82 29.21
N ARG A 511 1.38 25.54 28.39
CA ARG A 511 0.18 26.29 28.79
C ARG A 511 -0.94 26.15 27.75
N LYS A 512 -2.18 26.27 28.21
CA LYS A 512 -3.36 26.45 27.35
C LYS A 512 -3.30 27.82 26.67
N ASN A 513 -4.11 28.03 25.64
CA ASN A 513 -4.19 29.30 24.91
C ASN A 513 -4.63 30.51 25.76
N ASP A 514 -5.28 30.28 26.90
CA ASP A 514 -5.63 31.33 27.87
C ASP A 514 -4.48 31.67 28.85
N GLY A 515 -3.32 31.03 28.70
CA GLY A 515 -2.13 31.21 29.52
C GLY A 515 -2.06 30.31 30.76
N THR A 516 -3.11 29.52 31.04
CA THR A 516 -3.15 28.61 32.19
C THR A 516 -2.14 27.47 32.01
N PRO A 517 -1.27 27.18 33.00
CA PRO A 517 -0.39 26.01 32.96
C PRO A 517 -1.19 24.71 32.81
N ILE A 518 -0.73 23.80 31.95
CA ILE A 518 -1.29 22.44 31.87
C ILE A 518 -0.72 21.62 33.03
N LYS A 519 -1.61 21.02 33.82
CA LYS A 519 -1.24 20.12 34.91
C LYS A 519 -1.25 18.67 34.45
N ASP A 520 -0.50 17.82 35.13
CA ASP A 520 -0.38 16.40 34.80
C ASP A 520 -1.72 15.67 34.75
N ASP A 521 -2.67 16.06 35.60
CA ASP A 521 -4.01 15.48 35.74
C ASP A 521 -5.11 16.17 34.90
N ASP A 522 -4.77 17.24 34.17
CA ASP A 522 -5.72 17.85 33.23
C ASP A 522 -6.12 16.83 32.16
N VAL A 523 -7.42 16.72 31.87
CA VAL A 523 -7.94 15.90 30.77
C VAL A 523 -8.15 16.79 29.55
N LEU A 524 -7.59 16.39 28.42
CA LEU A 524 -7.53 17.16 27.18
C LEU A 524 -7.96 16.30 25.99
N THR A 525 -8.53 16.93 24.98
CA THR A 525 -8.76 16.30 23.67
C THR A 525 -7.58 16.58 22.73
N LEU A 526 -7.06 15.52 22.11
CA LEU A 526 -5.91 15.55 21.20
C LEU A 526 -6.32 15.04 19.82
N ALA A 527 -6.22 15.89 18.80
CA ALA A 527 -6.38 15.50 17.41
C ALA A 527 -5.02 15.15 16.77
N VAL A 528 -4.93 13.97 16.18
CA VAL A 528 -3.75 13.48 15.46
C VAL A 528 -4.20 12.61 14.28
N ASN A 529 -3.31 12.38 13.32
CA ASN A 529 -3.59 11.41 12.27
C ASN A 529 -3.56 9.95 12.81
N ASN A 530 -4.19 9.04 12.08
CA ASN A 530 -4.31 7.62 12.45
C ASN A 530 -2.95 6.93 12.60
N TYR A 531 -1.96 7.25 11.77
CA TYR A 531 -0.60 6.71 11.90
C TYR A 531 0.02 7.05 13.26
N ARG A 532 -0.06 8.32 13.67
CA ARG A 532 0.47 8.76 14.97
C ARG A 532 -0.29 8.12 16.13
N ALA A 533 -1.62 8.08 16.02
CA ALA A 533 -2.47 7.43 17.02
C ALA A 533 -2.08 5.96 17.18
N ASN A 534 -2.09 5.19 16.08
CA ASN A 534 -1.89 3.75 16.11
C ASN A 534 -0.44 3.37 16.41
N THR A 535 0.57 4.08 15.91
CA THR A 535 1.96 3.64 16.11
C THR A 535 2.57 4.08 17.44
N GLN A 536 2.12 5.21 18.01
CA GLN A 536 2.77 5.80 19.19
C GLN A 536 1.86 6.04 20.40
N LEU A 537 0.56 6.26 20.19
CA LEU A 537 -0.34 6.73 21.26
C LEU A 537 -1.33 5.68 21.75
N LEU A 538 -1.71 4.71 20.91
CA LEU A 538 -2.63 3.62 21.22
C LEU A 538 -1.93 2.27 21.35
N ASN A 539 -0.59 2.25 21.36
CA ASN A 539 0.22 1.06 21.53
C ASN A 539 1.40 1.33 22.48
N TYR A 540 1.90 0.27 23.10
CA TYR A 540 3.14 0.33 23.87
C TYR A 540 4.35 0.46 22.95
N GLY A 541 5.34 1.24 23.37
CA GLY A 541 6.48 1.60 22.55
C GLY A 541 7.31 2.74 23.17
N PRO A 542 7.87 3.64 22.35
CA PRO A 542 8.77 4.71 22.81
C PRO A 542 8.14 5.69 23.81
N ILE A 543 6.83 5.96 23.69
CA ILE A 543 6.12 6.92 24.55
C ILE A 543 5.54 6.22 25.79
N PHE A 544 4.91 5.06 25.62
CA PHE A 544 4.22 4.33 26.68
C PHE A 544 4.80 2.93 26.89
N LYS A 545 5.10 2.58 28.12
CA LYS A 545 5.62 1.26 28.49
C LYS A 545 4.49 0.28 28.81
N GLU A 546 4.77 -1.01 28.68
CA GLU A 546 3.82 -2.06 29.01
C GLU A 546 3.25 -1.90 30.43
N GLY A 547 1.92 -2.00 30.54
CA GLY A 547 1.19 -1.80 31.79
C GLY A 547 0.83 -0.35 32.11
N GLU A 548 1.30 0.64 31.34
CA GLU A 548 0.86 2.02 31.48
C GLU A 548 -0.55 2.24 30.89
N LYS A 549 -1.29 3.20 31.45
CA LYS A 549 -2.57 3.61 30.88
C LYS A 549 -2.32 4.39 29.59
N LEU A 550 -2.79 3.86 28.47
CA LEU A 550 -2.75 4.53 27.17
C LEU A 550 -3.82 5.63 27.07
N PRO A 551 -3.60 6.64 26.21
CA PRO A 551 -4.66 7.48 25.65
C PRO A 551 -5.91 6.70 25.26
N LYS A 552 -7.07 7.35 25.38
CA LYS A 552 -8.36 6.74 25.02
C LYS A 552 -8.84 7.30 23.69
N LEU A 553 -9.16 6.43 22.74
CA LEU A 553 -9.79 6.84 21.48
C LEU A 553 -11.22 7.35 21.73
N LEU A 554 -11.51 8.56 21.28
CA LEU A 554 -12.84 9.20 21.38
C LEU A 554 -13.64 9.10 20.09
N GLY A 555 -12.98 9.15 18.93
CA GLY A 555 -13.63 9.03 17.63
C GLY A 555 -12.65 9.14 16.47
N ARG A 556 -13.13 8.78 15.29
CA ARG A 556 -12.38 8.78 14.03
C ARG A 556 -13.23 9.35 12.91
N THR A 557 -12.59 9.93 11.89
CA THR A 557 -13.32 10.29 10.68
C THR A 557 -13.88 9.08 9.94
N GLU A 558 -13.22 7.92 10.08
CA GLU A 558 -13.65 6.62 9.54
C GLU A 558 -15.02 6.17 10.10
N ASP A 559 -15.34 6.55 11.33
CA ASP A 559 -16.59 6.16 12.01
C ASP A 559 -17.79 7.06 11.59
N MET A 560 -17.56 8.09 10.77
CA MET A 560 -18.56 9.10 10.42
C MET A 560 -19.09 8.95 8.99
N PRO A 561 -20.40 8.70 8.79
CA PRO A 561 -20.98 8.55 7.45
C PRO A 561 -20.74 9.73 6.50
N GLU A 562 -20.68 10.95 7.05
CA GLU A 562 -20.45 12.18 6.27
C GLU A 562 -19.01 12.28 5.72
N PHE A 563 -18.06 11.61 6.38
CA PHE A 563 -16.66 11.56 5.92
C PHE A 563 -16.36 10.26 5.17
N SER A 564 -17.04 9.15 5.50
CA SER A 564 -16.83 7.85 4.84
C SER A 564 -17.27 7.82 3.37
N ALA A 565 -18.34 8.56 3.01
CA ALA A 565 -18.89 8.58 1.65
C ALA A 565 -18.02 9.33 0.60
N ILE A 566 -17.02 10.11 1.03
CA ILE A 566 -16.14 10.90 0.15
C ILE A 566 -14.70 10.54 0.51
N SER A 567 -14.17 9.45 -0.05
CA SER A 567 -12.79 8.96 0.22
C SER A 567 -12.41 8.95 1.71
N GLY A 568 -13.33 8.55 2.59
CA GLY A 568 -13.00 7.99 3.90
C GLY A 568 -12.56 8.95 5.02
N GLY A 569 -12.62 10.27 4.83
CA GLY A 569 -12.14 11.21 5.84
C GLY A 569 -10.62 11.28 5.95
N ASP A 570 -9.93 11.06 4.82
CA ASP A 570 -8.50 11.28 4.68
C ASP A 570 -8.12 12.76 4.84
N MET A 571 -6.92 13.01 5.38
CA MET A 571 -6.45 14.35 5.70
C MET A 571 -6.29 15.25 4.48
N ARG A 572 -5.98 14.72 3.30
CA ARG A 572 -5.83 15.54 2.08
C ARG A 572 -7.19 16.12 1.67
N LYS A 573 -8.24 15.31 1.74
CA LYS A 573 -9.60 15.74 1.43
C LYS A 573 -10.13 16.71 2.45
N LEU A 574 -9.82 16.50 3.74
CA LEU A 574 -10.17 17.46 4.79
C LEU A 574 -9.49 18.82 4.57
N ILE A 575 -8.21 18.84 4.16
CA ILE A 575 -7.51 20.07 3.79
C ILE A 575 -8.19 20.74 2.59
N GLU A 576 -8.51 20.00 1.54
CA GLU A 576 -9.22 20.52 0.36
C GLU A 576 -10.54 21.19 0.75
N LYS A 577 -11.39 20.45 1.49
CA LYS A 577 -12.69 20.97 1.95
C LYS A 577 -12.50 22.20 2.83
N TYR A 578 -11.50 22.21 3.70
CA TYR A 578 -11.21 23.37 4.54
C TYR A 578 -10.85 24.60 3.71
N ILE A 579 -10.03 24.45 2.68
CA ILE A 579 -9.69 25.54 1.74
C ILE A 579 -10.95 26.07 1.06
N ILE A 580 -11.75 25.18 0.46
CA ILE A 580 -12.92 25.56 -0.35
C ILE A 580 -14.05 26.10 0.54
N GLU A 581 -14.43 25.36 1.58
CA GLU A 581 -15.66 25.59 2.33
C GLU A 581 -15.45 26.52 3.53
N VAL A 582 -14.32 26.41 4.23
CA VAL A 582 -14.06 27.20 5.45
C VAL A 582 -13.32 28.49 5.10
N LYS A 583 -12.26 28.40 4.31
CA LYS A 583 -11.43 29.53 3.88
C LYS A 583 -11.94 30.22 2.61
N LYS A 584 -13.04 29.71 2.02
CA LYS A 584 -13.71 30.29 0.85
C LYS A 584 -12.77 30.47 -0.35
N GLY A 585 -11.85 29.52 -0.54
CA GLY A 585 -10.89 29.49 -1.63
C GLY A 585 -9.71 30.45 -1.48
N VAL A 586 -9.57 31.17 -0.36
CA VAL A 586 -8.45 32.09 -0.14
C VAL A 586 -7.68 31.69 1.12
N LEU A 587 -6.43 31.28 0.94
CA LEU A 587 -5.48 31.08 2.03
C LEU A 587 -4.55 32.28 2.17
N THR A 588 -4.18 32.55 3.41
CA THR A 588 -3.12 33.47 3.82
C THR A 588 -2.15 32.70 4.72
N PRO A 589 -0.85 33.01 4.72
CA PRO A 589 0.13 32.31 5.54
C PRO A 589 0.04 32.74 7.02
N ASP A 590 -1.13 32.59 7.61
CA ASP A 590 -1.40 32.88 9.01
C ASP A 590 -0.99 31.70 9.89
N PHE A 591 -0.38 31.98 11.05
CA PHE A 591 -0.03 30.98 12.05
C PHE A 591 -0.02 31.57 13.46
N GLU A 592 -0.13 30.70 14.45
CA GLU A 592 0.04 31.07 15.85
C GLU A 592 1.53 31.08 16.24
N ASN A 593 2.00 32.15 16.90
CA ASN A 593 3.32 32.19 17.54
C ASN A 593 3.27 31.49 18.90
N ASN A 594 2.88 30.23 18.92
CA ASN A 594 2.62 29.47 20.15
C ASN A 594 3.84 28.72 20.69
N TRP A 595 4.91 28.58 19.90
CA TRP A 595 6.14 27.93 20.36
C TRP A 595 7.40 28.60 19.84
N LYS A 596 8.51 28.33 20.53
CA LYS A 596 9.86 28.74 20.14
C LYS A 596 10.90 27.80 20.74
N ILE A 597 12.07 27.77 20.12
CA ILE A 597 13.26 27.10 20.66
C ILE A 597 13.98 28.09 21.59
N ILE A 598 14.46 27.58 22.72
CA ILE A 598 15.31 28.29 23.68
C ILE A 598 16.51 27.39 24.05
N GLY A 599 17.43 27.92 24.86
CA GLY A 599 18.64 27.17 25.26
C GLY A 599 19.68 27.04 24.14
N ASN A 600 19.55 27.86 23.11
CA ASN A 600 20.42 27.97 21.93
C ASN A 600 21.25 29.26 21.97
N GLU A 601 21.87 29.55 23.11
CA GLU A 601 22.68 30.75 23.32
C GLU A 601 24.01 30.64 22.54
N TRP A 602 24.03 31.18 21.33
CA TRP A 602 25.22 31.30 20.47
C TRP A 602 25.77 32.73 20.49
N ASP A 603 27.00 32.89 19.99
CA ASP A 603 27.54 34.21 19.65
C ASP A 603 26.84 34.72 18.37
N GLU A 604 26.11 35.83 18.47
CA GLU A 604 25.28 36.37 17.38
C GLU A 604 26.11 36.83 16.16
N ASP A 605 27.31 37.37 16.38
CA ASP A 605 28.18 37.81 15.27
C ASP A 605 28.71 36.59 14.50
N LEU A 606 29.08 35.52 15.23
CA LEU A 606 29.50 34.27 14.62
C LEU A 606 28.33 33.51 13.96
N HIS A 607 27.13 33.54 14.55
CA HIS A 607 25.93 32.97 13.94
C HIS A 607 25.59 33.66 12.62
N GLU A 608 25.62 35.00 12.58
CA GLU A 608 25.38 35.77 11.36
C GLU A 608 26.49 35.53 10.32
N LEU A 609 27.75 35.33 10.75
CA LEU A 609 28.83 34.90 9.86
C LEU A 609 28.53 33.51 9.24
N VAL A 610 28.11 32.51 10.03
CA VAL A 610 27.73 31.18 9.53
C VAL A 610 26.62 31.28 8.49
N LYS A 611 25.58 32.06 8.78
CA LYS A 611 24.46 32.31 7.87
C LYS A 611 24.92 32.87 6.53
N ASN A 612 25.77 33.90 6.55
CA ASN A 612 26.30 34.51 5.33
C ASN A 612 27.18 33.51 4.54
N LEU A 613 28.10 32.81 5.22
CA LEU A 613 28.96 31.81 4.58
C LEU A 613 28.16 30.66 3.94
N ALA A 614 27.12 30.17 4.62
CA ALA A 614 26.27 29.09 4.11
C ALA A 614 25.46 29.53 2.90
N ASN A 615 24.87 30.72 2.95
CA ASN A 615 24.05 31.27 1.87
C ASN A 615 24.88 31.64 0.63
N GLU A 616 26.14 32.05 0.81
CA GLU A 616 27.12 32.25 -0.27
C GLU A 616 27.73 30.94 -0.80
N GLY A 617 27.47 29.80 -0.15
CA GLY A 617 28.01 28.49 -0.53
C GLY A 617 29.49 28.29 -0.18
N LYS A 618 30.05 29.12 0.71
CA LYS A 618 31.43 29.01 1.21
C LYS A 618 31.59 27.87 2.23
N ILE A 619 30.52 27.54 2.93
CA ILE A 619 30.43 26.35 3.79
C ILE A 619 29.19 25.54 3.41
N ASN A 620 29.25 24.23 3.64
CA ASN A 620 28.10 23.34 3.47
C ASN A 620 27.58 22.90 4.85
N ILE A 621 26.32 23.17 5.13
CA ILE A 621 25.70 22.81 6.40
C ILE A 621 25.30 21.33 6.39
N ASN A 622 25.82 20.57 7.35
CA ASN A 622 25.27 19.26 7.69
C ASN A 622 24.24 19.43 8.81
N LYS A 623 22.96 19.45 8.48
CA LYS A 623 21.86 19.64 9.46
C LYS A 623 21.85 18.66 10.64
N TYR A 624 22.58 17.54 10.56
CA TYR A 624 22.69 16.57 11.65
C TYR A 624 23.84 16.83 12.63
N LYS A 625 24.65 17.86 12.38
CA LYS A 625 25.74 18.31 13.27
C LYS A 625 25.70 19.84 13.39
N PRO A 626 25.82 20.41 14.59
CA PRO A 626 25.89 21.86 14.70
C PRO A 626 27.18 22.34 14.02
N VAL A 627 27.12 23.48 13.31
CA VAL A 627 28.33 24.24 13.01
C VAL A 627 28.82 24.81 14.32
N ARG A 628 30.11 24.67 14.61
CA ARG A 628 30.72 25.20 15.81
C ARG A 628 31.70 26.30 15.49
N VAL A 629 32.07 27.08 16.51
CA VAL A 629 33.11 28.13 16.40
C VAL A 629 34.39 27.60 15.76
N GLU A 630 34.78 26.36 16.10
CA GLU A 630 35.99 25.73 15.56
C GLU A 630 35.91 25.48 14.04
N ASP A 631 34.71 25.30 13.48
CA ASP A 631 34.49 25.01 12.06
C ASP A 631 34.68 26.25 11.16
N ILE A 632 34.58 27.45 11.73
CA ILE A 632 34.65 28.72 11.00
C ILE A 632 35.87 29.57 11.34
N GLN A 633 36.77 29.06 12.18
CA GLN A 633 37.92 29.82 12.70
C GLN A 633 38.78 30.45 11.59
N SER A 634 38.97 29.75 10.46
CA SER A 634 39.71 30.26 9.30
C SER A 634 39.07 31.47 8.62
N PHE A 635 37.75 31.67 8.76
CA PHE A 635 37.03 32.82 8.19
C PHE A 635 37.04 34.03 9.14
N VAL A 636 37.09 33.77 10.45
CA VAL A 636 37.22 34.81 11.48
C VAL A 636 38.59 35.48 11.37
N GLU A 637 39.66 34.71 11.15
CA GLU A 637 41.04 35.21 11.02
C GLU A 637 41.28 36.03 9.73
N ILE A 638 40.45 35.86 8.69
CA ILE A 638 40.54 36.61 7.42
C ILE A 638 39.75 37.93 7.48
N SER A 639 38.85 38.07 8.46
CA SER A 639 37.93 39.21 8.60
C SER A 639 38.43 40.28 9.59
N MET A 640 39.52 40.01 10.32
CA MET A 640 40.30 40.95 11.12
C MET A 640 41.50 41.47 10.32
#